data_AF-A0A2G5CMB7-F1
#
_entry.id   AF-A0A2G5CMB7-F1
#
_cell.length_a   1.000
_cell.length_b   1.000
_cell.length_c   1.000
_cell.angle_alpha   90.00
_cell.angle_beta   90.00
_cell.angle_gamma   90.00
#
_symmetry.space_group_name_H-M   'P 1'
#
loop_
_entity.id
_entity.type
_entity.pdbx_description
1 polymer ?
#
loop_
_entity_poly.entity_id
_entity_poly.type
_entity_poly.pdbx_seq_one_letter_code
_entity_poly.pdbx_strand_id
1 'polypeptide(L)'
;MARITPILHHHHHRHDFFLLSPSHLPHIKPVYFKAPFSSFSSFTSTSTSTSLSSSSSCSSSFTNGVAARVSTAEVDYAPAPDFDIHEEIARLQILQSKLSNSNNLKEKLGILERESRVKKFFENSRVLLPSSLSLDDYEQFLLNCLVAAGQEHVLIDNSKFDFVIDSERSSLRNAFYSLAEMIENWDGIGEKRDGFGKKKDGVVKPLKKLLGILRDIEQFYDCIGGIIGYQIKVFELLSSSLSESHNTKWSMHLGESLNYQILDIHVPNVLNLSENTDYASQAALWGIEGLPELGEIYPLGGSGDRLGLIDPDTGECLPAAMLPYCGRTLLEGLIRDLQAREYLYFKMYGKQCITPVAIMTSSAKKNHERITALCEALRWFGRGRSNFNLFEQPLVPAVSAEDGQWLVSKPYTPVCKPGGHGVIWKLAHDKGVFQWFYGHRRKGATVRQVSNVVAASDVTLLSLAGIGLKNNKKLGFASCKRKSGATEGINVLIEKKNIDGNWDYGLSCIEYTEFDKFGITYGHFSQAEFPANTNILYIDLAAAEKIGASDNASCLPGLVLNLKKSITYVDHLGIQHSVSGGRLECTMQNIADNFLNTYSSRQYNVVEDTLDTYIVYNKRERVTSSAKRKRILANKSLRQTPEGSLLDIIRNASDLLSHCDIKLPKIEDNEKYFHSGPPFIILLHPALGPLWEVTRQKFYGGSISKGSELQLEVAELFWRNVELKGSMIVLAKNIMGSTRLNENDEPILHYGHR
;
A
#
# COMPACT_ATOMS: atom_id res chain seq x y z
N MET A 1 44.69 17.27 27.54
CA MET A 1 45.14 18.38 26.66
C MET A 1 45.18 17.88 25.23
N ALA A 2 44.90 18.76 24.26
CA ALA A 2 44.84 18.56 22.81
C ALA A 2 43.64 17.75 22.26
N ARG A 3 42.73 18.49 21.62
CA ARG A 3 41.60 18.06 20.78
C ARG A 3 42.12 17.64 19.41
N ILE A 4 41.63 16.53 18.86
CA ILE A 4 41.50 16.33 17.40
C ILE A 4 40.21 15.55 17.13
N THR A 5 39.29 16.21 16.43
CA THR A 5 38.04 15.66 15.89
C THR A 5 38.28 15.33 14.41
N PRO A 6 37.88 14.17 13.87
CA PRO A 6 37.98 13.93 12.44
C PRO A 6 36.77 14.54 11.71
N ILE A 7 37.07 15.42 10.76
CA ILE A 7 36.16 15.96 9.75
C ILE A 7 36.06 14.91 8.64
N LEU A 8 34.87 14.36 8.41
CA LEU A 8 34.59 13.49 7.26
C LEU A 8 34.42 14.37 6.02
N HIS A 9 35.41 14.31 5.13
CA HIS A 9 35.38 14.83 3.78
C HIS A 9 34.31 14.10 2.96
N HIS A 10 33.35 14.86 2.41
CA HIS A 10 32.55 14.40 1.29
C HIS A 10 33.42 14.34 0.03
N HIS A 11 33.54 13.15 -0.56
CA HIS A 11 34.05 12.99 -1.91
C HIS A 11 33.05 13.60 -2.91
N HIS A 12 33.42 14.72 -3.50
CA HIS A 12 32.82 15.22 -4.73
C HIS A 12 33.24 14.33 -5.90
N HIS A 13 32.33 13.48 -6.38
CA HIS A 13 32.40 13.03 -7.76
C HIS A 13 31.79 14.12 -8.65
N ARG A 14 32.66 14.85 -9.35
CA ARG A 14 32.30 15.66 -10.51
C ARG A 14 31.72 14.72 -11.58
N HIS A 15 30.43 14.84 -11.87
CA HIS A 15 29.91 14.49 -13.18
C HIS A 15 29.87 15.77 -14.01
N ASP A 16 30.61 15.75 -15.11
CA ASP A 16 30.71 16.86 -16.06
C ASP A 16 29.34 17.17 -16.66
N PHE A 17 28.86 18.38 -16.38
CA PHE A 17 27.77 19.02 -17.09
C PHE A 17 28.30 19.52 -18.45
N PHE A 18 27.89 18.90 -19.55
CA PHE A 18 28.06 19.49 -20.86
C PHE A 18 27.13 20.71 -21.00
N LEU A 19 27.70 21.88 -20.75
CA LEU A 19 27.17 23.18 -21.15
C LEU A 19 27.41 23.36 -22.65
N LEU A 20 26.34 23.41 -23.46
CA LEU A 20 26.40 23.96 -24.81
C LEU A 20 25.85 25.39 -24.79
N SER A 21 26.75 26.36 -24.97
CA SER A 21 26.43 27.74 -25.33
C SER A 21 26.72 27.98 -26.82
N PRO A 22 26.12 29.00 -27.45
CA PRO A 22 25.84 29.03 -28.88
C PRO A 22 26.93 29.76 -29.67
N SER A 23 27.24 29.29 -30.87
CA SER A 23 27.98 30.10 -31.84
C SER A 23 27.80 29.64 -33.30
N HIS A 24 27.35 30.61 -34.10
CA HIS A 24 27.62 30.86 -35.52
C HIS A 24 27.06 29.93 -36.63
N LEU A 25 26.16 30.54 -37.41
CA LEU A 25 25.80 30.25 -38.80
C LEU A 25 27.04 30.07 -39.72
N PRO A 26 26.89 29.31 -40.82
CA PRO A 26 26.72 30.01 -42.10
C PRO A 26 25.66 29.41 -43.05
N HIS A 27 25.20 30.29 -43.93
CA HIS A 27 24.33 30.12 -45.09
C HIS A 27 24.60 28.91 -45.99
N ILE A 28 23.54 28.18 -46.40
CA ILE A 28 23.30 27.73 -47.79
C ILE A 28 21.78 27.80 -48.08
N LYS A 29 21.43 28.28 -49.29
CA LYS A 29 20.09 28.62 -49.82
C LYS A 29 19.38 27.42 -50.52
N PRO A 30 18.11 27.57 -50.95
CA PRO A 30 17.06 26.54 -50.87
C PRO A 30 16.74 25.84 -52.21
N VAL A 31 15.96 24.75 -52.14
CA VAL A 31 15.19 24.24 -53.29
C VAL A 31 13.72 24.05 -52.91
N TYR A 32 12.89 24.62 -53.77
CA TYR A 32 11.43 24.70 -53.78
C TYR A 32 10.72 23.33 -53.88
N PHE A 33 9.52 23.22 -53.30
CA PHE A 33 8.33 22.79 -54.07
C PHE A 33 7.04 23.40 -53.47
N LYS A 34 6.22 23.95 -54.39
CA LYS A 34 4.90 24.61 -54.22
C LYS A 34 3.82 23.57 -53.84
N ALA A 35 2.94 23.82 -52.85
CA ALA A 35 1.56 24.37 -52.93
C ALA A 35 0.54 23.48 -53.69
N PRO A 36 -0.80 23.52 -53.44
CA PRO A 36 -1.57 24.63 -52.82
C PRO A 36 -2.73 24.28 -51.84
N PHE A 37 -3.21 25.34 -51.15
CA PHE A 37 -4.59 25.80 -50.82
C PHE A 37 -5.77 24.79 -50.86
N SER A 38 -6.86 24.86 -50.06
CA SER A 38 -7.68 25.96 -49.49
C SER A 38 -8.78 25.28 -48.63
N SER A 39 -9.01 25.62 -47.36
CA SER A 39 -10.00 26.59 -46.80
C SER A 39 -11.51 26.31 -47.03
N PHE A 40 -12.29 26.61 -45.99
CA PHE A 40 -13.77 26.68 -45.83
C PHE A 40 -14.53 25.36 -45.61
N SER A 41 -15.64 25.28 -44.87
CA SER A 41 -16.23 25.99 -43.73
C SER A 41 -17.52 25.21 -43.39
N SER A 42 -17.83 25.06 -42.10
CA SER A 42 -19.16 24.96 -41.48
C SER A 42 -20.38 24.74 -42.38
N PHE A 43 -21.19 23.70 -42.11
CA PHE A 43 -22.65 23.82 -42.00
C PHE A 43 -23.25 22.62 -41.25
N THR A 44 -24.46 22.88 -40.78
CA THR A 44 -25.24 22.26 -39.72
C THR A 44 -26.05 21.04 -40.12
N SER A 45 -26.62 20.42 -39.08
CA SER A 45 -28.00 19.93 -38.97
C SER A 45 -28.39 18.53 -39.48
N THR A 46 -29.01 17.84 -38.52
CA THR A 46 -30.24 17.02 -38.57
C THR A 46 -30.16 15.56 -39.00
N SER A 47 -30.41 14.71 -38.00
CA SER A 47 -31.54 13.77 -37.93
C SER A 47 -31.71 12.77 -39.08
N THR A 48 -31.59 11.47 -38.78
CA THR A 48 -32.74 10.58 -38.51
C THR A 48 -32.30 9.11 -38.50
N SER A 49 -32.91 8.35 -37.59
CA SER A 49 -33.30 6.93 -37.63
C SER A 49 -32.87 6.11 -38.87
N THR A 50 -32.41 4.88 -38.75
CA THR A 50 -33.23 3.74 -38.30
C THR A 50 -32.38 2.51 -37.97
N SER A 51 -32.87 1.78 -36.97
CA SER A 51 -32.70 0.34 -36.77
C SER A 51 -32.80 -0.48 -38.05
N LEU A 52 -32.03 -1.57 -38.17
CA LEU A 52 -32.57 -2.92 -38.31
C LEU A 52 -31.44 -3.95 -38.36
N SER A 53 -31.46 -4.79 -37.34
CA SER A 53 -30.95 -6.15 -37.30
C SER A 53 -31.38 -6.97 -38.51
N SER A 54 -30.47 -7.78 -39.05
CA SER A 54 -30.75 -9.21 -39.30
C SER A 54 -29.50 -9.96 -39.72
N SER A 55 -29.26 -11.00 -38.95
CA SER A 55 -28.49 -12.19 -39.26
C SER A 55 -28.87 -12.82 -40.60
N SER A 56 -27.89 -13.33 -41.35
CA SER A 56 -28.01 -14.63 -42.02
C SER A 56 -26.65 -15.15 -42.48
N SER A 57 -26.32 -16.30 -41.90
CA SER A 57 -25.34 -17.30 -42.30
C SER A 57 -25.57 -17.82 -43.72
N CYS A 58 -24.48 -18.07 -44.46
CA CYS A 58 -24.37 -19.12 -45.48
C CYS A 58 -22.89 -19.51 -45.71
N SER A 59 -22.55 -20.73 -45.26
CA SER A 59 -21.58 -21.68 -45.85
C SER A 59 -21.82 -21.86 -47.37
N SER A 60 -20.94 -22.30 -48.27
CA SER A 60 -19.66 -23.05 -48.35
C SER A 60 -19.14 -22.85 -49.79
N SER A 61 -17.86 -22.94 -50.18
CA SER A 61 -17.14 -24.19 -50.50
C SER A 61 -15.78 -23.90 -51.17
N PHE A 62 -14.75 -24.57 -50.63
CA PHE A 62 -13.47 -25.10 -51.16
C PHE A 62 -12.91 -24.76 -52.55
N THR A 63 -11.60 -24.48 -52.60
CA THR A 63 -10.61 -25.20 -53.45
C THR A 63 -9.19 -25.29 -52.81
N ASN A 64 -8.75 -26.53 -52.61
CA ASN A 64 -7.42 -27.17 -52.68
C ASN A 64 -6.09 -26.50 -52.26
N GLY A 65 -5.37 -27.18 -51.36
CA GLY A 65 -3.90 -27.11 -51.21
C GLY A 65 -3.38 -27.98 -50.06
N VAL A 66 -2.64 -29.04 -50.38
CA VAL A 66 -2.18 -30.14 -49.49
C VAL A 66 -0.97 -29.75 -48.63
N ALA A 67 -1.00 -29.99 -47.31
CA ALA A 67 0.20 -30.25 -46.49
C ALA A 67 -0.13 -30.92 -45.12
N ALA A 68 0.52 -32.05 -44.85
CA ALA A 68 0.78 -32.73 -43.56
C ALA A 68 -0.28 -32.67 -42.43
N ARG A 69 -1.05 -33.76 -42.27
CA ARG A 69 -1.87 -34.02 -41.07
C ARG A 69 -0.98 -34.47 -39.90
N VAL A 70 -0.92 -33.66 -38.84
CA VAL A 70 -0.67 -34.13 -37.47
C VAL A 70 -2.03 -34.32 -36.82
N SER A 71 -2.31 -35.52 -36.35
CA SER A 71 -3.55 -35.86 -35.64
C SER A 71 -3.53 -35.24 -34.26
N THR A 72 -4.33 -34.20 -34.02
CA THR A 72 -4.74 -33.78 -32.68
C THR A 72 -5.92 -34.66 -32.27
N ALA A 73 -5.65 -35.93 -31.97
CA ALA A 73 -6.62 -36.71 -31.22
C ALA A 73 -6.65 -36.11 -29.80
N GLU A 74 -7.83 -35.71 -29.34
CA GLU A 74 -8.06 -35.32 -27.95
C GLU A 74 -7.59 -36.48 -27.07
N VAL A 75 -6.59 -36.22 -26.24
CA VAL A 75 -6.27 -37.11 -25.13
C VAL A 75 -7.43 -36.92 -24.16
N ASP A 76 -8.28 -37.94 -24.04
CA ASP A 76 -9.30 -38.04 -23.00
C ASP A 76 -8.61 -37.90 -21.63
N TYR A 77 -8.58 -36.67 -21.12
CA TYR A 77 -8.37 -36.45 -19.70
C TYR A 77 -9.65 -36.89 -19.01
N ALA A 78 -9.56 -37.97 -18.23
CA ALA A 78 -10.57 -38.23 -17.21
C ALA A 78 -10.72 -36.94 -16.39
N PRO A 79 -11.95 -36.42 -16.19
CA PRO A 79 -12.14 -35.22 -15.39
C PRO A 79 -11.54 -35.45 -14.01
N ALA A 80 -10.76 -34.48 -13.53
CA ALA A 80 -10.36 -34.44 -12.13
C ALA A 80 -11.65 -34.53 -11.29
N PRO A 81 -11.67 -35.26 -10.16
CA PRO A 81 -12.85 -35.28 -9.29
C PRO A 81 -13.24 -33.83 -8.98
N ASP A 82 -14.50 -33.48 -9.22
CA ASP A 82 -15.03 -32.12 -9.07
C ASP A 82 -14.66 -31.58 -7.68
N PHE A 83 -13.72 -30.64 -7.62
CA PHE A 83 -13.36 -29.96 -6.39
C PHE A 83 -14.46 -28.94 -6.07
N ASP A 84 -15.36 -29.30 -5.15
CA ASP A 84 -16.40 -28.39 -4.68
C ASP A 84 -15.87 -27.53 -3.52
N ILE A 85 -15.66 -26.24 -3.81
CA ILE A 85 -15.22 -25.23 -2.83
C ILE A 85 -16.20 -25.14 -1.65
N HIS A 86 -17.51 -25.32 -1.84
CA HIS A 86 -18.49 -25.22 -0.77
C HIS A 86 -18.43 -26.43 0.19
N GLU A 87 -18.25 -27.64 -0.35
CA GLU A 87 -18.04 -28.83 0.49
C GLU A 87 -16.74 -28.71 1.30
N GLU A 88 -15.68 -28.16 0.68
CA GLU A 88 -14.41 -27.95 1.34
C GLU A 88 -14.49 -26.88 2.45
N ILE A 89 -15.22 -25.78 2.24
CA ILE A 89 -15.51 -24.78 3.28
C ILE A 89 -16.23 -25.45 4.46
N ALA A 90 -17.29 -26.22 4.20
CA ALA A 90 -18.06 -26.89 5.25
C ALA A 90 -17.19 -27.88 6.06
N ARG A 91 -16.36 -28.66 5.37
CA ARG A 91 -15.40 -29.58 6.01
C ARG A 91 -14.44 -28.84 6.93
N LEU A 92 -13.85 -27.74 6.46
CA LEU A 92 -12.90 -26.94 7.23
C LEU A 92 -13.56 -26.22 8.41
N GLN A 93 -14.79 -25.71 8.26
CA GLN A 93 -15.56 -25.11 9.37
C GLN A 93 -15.85 -26.13 10.48
N ILE A 94 -16.22 -27.37 10.14
CA ILE A 94 -16.38 -28.46 11.11
C ILE A 94 -15.05 -28.76 11.82
N LEU A 95 -13.94 -28.82 11.08
CA LEU A 95 -12.62 -29.04 11.65
C LEU A 95 -12.23 -27.90 12.60
N GLN A 96 -12.40 -26.65 12.17
CA GLN A 96 -12.13 -25.46 12.97
C GLN A 96 -12.91 -25.48 14.28
N SER A 97 -14.21 -25.82 14.24
CA SER A 97 -15.05 -25.94 15.44
C SER A 97 -14.55 -27.04 16.40
N LYS A 98 -14.07 -28.18 15.87
CA LYS A 98 -13.46 -29.23 16.71
C LYS A 98 -12.16 -28.75 17.36
N LEU A 99 -11.33 -28.03 16.61
CA LEU A 99 -10.06 -27.49 17.10
C LEU A 99 -10.27 -26.39 18.15
N SER A 100 -11.25 -25.50 17.98
CA SER A 100 -11.56 -24.45 18.95
C SER A 100 -12.13 -25.00 20.26
N ASN A 101 -12.86 -26.10 20.21
CA ASN A 101 -13.40 -26.80 21.40
C ASN A 101 -12.37 -27.67 22.15
N SER A 102 -11.13 -27.75 21.67
CA SER A 102 -10.07 -28.54 22.30
C SER A 102 -9.31 -27.75 23.35
N ASN A 103 -9.01 -28.37 24.50
CA ASN A 103 -8.43 -27.67 25.65
C ASN A 103 -6.90 -27.57 25.61
N ASN A 104 -6.25 -28.40 24.81
CA ASN A 104 -4.79 -28.46 24.74
C ASN A 104 -4.27 -28.90 23.36
N LEU A 105 -2.97 -28.70 23.14
CA LEU A 105 -2.29 -29.02 21.88
C LEU A 105 -2.38 -30.51 21.51
N LYS A 106 -2.30 -31.41 22.51
CA LYS A 106 -2.35 -32.86 22.29
C LYS A 106 -3.71 -33.34 21.77
N GLU A 107 -4.79 -32.74 22.28
CA GLU A 107 -6.15 -32.97 21.75
C GLU A 107 -6.28 -32.46 20.32
N LYS A 108 -5.80 -31.24 20.04
CA LYS A 108 -5.80 -30.66 18.68
C LYS A 108 -5.04 -31.54 17.69
N LEU A 109 -3.86 -32.02 18.07
CA LEU A 109 -3.08 -32.99 17.29
C LEU A 109 -3.85 -34.27 17.03
N GLY A 110 -4.44 -34.88 18.07
CA GLY A 110 -5.22 -36.11 17.94
C GLY A 110 -6.45 -35.96 17.04
N ILE A 111 -7.04 -34.77 16.96
CA ILE A 111 -8.12 -34.47 15.99
C ILE A 111 -7.58 -34.43 14.56
N LEU A 112 -6.45 -33.73 14.35
CA LEU A 112 -5.85 -33.61 13.03
C LEU A 112 -5.31 -34.96 12.50
N GLU A 113 -4.70 -35.77 13.35
CA GLU A 113 -4.20 -37.11 12.97
C GLU A 113 -5.32 -38.07 12.54
N ARG A 114 -6.55 -37.84 13.02
CA ARG A 114 -7.74 -38.59 12.61
C ARG A 114 -8.40 -38.02 11.35
N GLU A 115 -7.99 -36.84 10.91
CA GLU A 115 -8.50 -36.21 9.70
C GLU A 115 -8.03 -37.02 8.48
N SER A 116 -8.95 -37.32 7.57
CA SER A 116 -8.72 -38.30 6.51
C SER A 116 -7.63 -37.90 5.52
N ARG A 117 -7.49 -36.61 5.21
CA ARG A 117 -6.46 -36.05 4.32
C ARG A 117 -5.09 -36.10 5.00
N VAL A 118 -5.01 -35.70 6.26
CA VAL A 118 -3.76 -35.79 7.06
C VAL A 118 -3.28 -37.23 7.17
N LYS A 119 -4.17 -38.15 7.55
CA LYS A 119 -3.85 -39.57 7.67
C LYS A 119 -3.34 -40.15 6.34
N LYS A 120 -4.08 -39.95 5.25
CA LYS A 120 -3.69 -40.44 3.91
C LYS A 120 -2.37 -39.86 3.44
N PHE A 121 -2.08 -38.59 3.76
CA PHE A 121 -0.85 -37.94 3.35
C PHE A 121 0.38 -38.54 4.03
N PHE A 122 0.34 -38.77 5.34
CA PHE A 122 1.48 -39.34 6.08
C PHE A 122 1.61 -40.87 5.97
N GLU A 123 0.54 -41.60 5.63
CA GLU A 123 0.60 -43.04 5.31
C GLU A 123 1.26 -43.32 3.94
N ASN A 124 1.11 -42.42 2.98
CA ASN A 124 1.75 -42.53 1.67
C ASN A 124 3.15 -41.90 1.73
N SER A 125 4.22 -42.70 1.76
CA SER A 125 5.64 -42.34 2.01
C SER A 125 6.31 -41.39 1.00
N ARG A 126 5.61 -40.36 0.51
CA ARG A 126 6.09 -39.37 -0.48
C ARG A 126 6.63 -38.09 0.16
N VAL A 127 6.61 -37.99 1.49
CA VAL A 127 7.01 -36.79 2.25
C VAL A 127 8.53 -36.75 2.44
N LEU A 128 9.15 -35.63 2.08
CA LEU A 128 10.57 -35.33 2.35
C LEU A 128 10.81 -34.86 3.80
N LEU A 129 10.12 -35.43 4.79
CA LEU A 129 10.48 -35.14 6.19
C LEU A 129 11.86 -35.75 6.45
N PRO A 130 12.89 -34.95 6.75
CA PRO A 130 14.21 -35.50 7.02
C PRO A 130 14.09 -36.41 8.24
N SER A 131 14.44 -37.69 8.11
CA SER A 131 14.42 -38.67 9.20
C SER A 131 15.29 -38.29 10.41
N SER A 132 16.09 -37.22 10.28
CA SER A 132 16.92 -36.61 11.32
C SER A 132 16.29 -35.41 12.05
N LEU A 133 15.09 -34.97 11.68
CA LEU A 133 14.43 -33.84 12.34
C LEU A 133 13.36 -34.36 13.33
N SER A 134 13.61 -34.21 14.63
CA SER A 134 12.55 -34.36 15.63
C SER A 134 11.71 -33.08 15.61
N LEU A 135 10.53 -33.15 15.01
CA LEU A 135 9.53 -32.09 15.15
C LEU A 135 8.97 -32.14 16.57
N ASP A 136 8.79 -30.98 17.18
CA ASP A 136 7.99 -30.90 18.41
C ASP A 136 6.49 -31.01 18.10
N ASP A 137 5.69 -31.25 19.15
CA ASP A 137 4.23 -31.38 19.04
C ASP A 137 3.59 -30.17 18.33
N TYR A 138 4.12 -28.96 18.52
CA TYR A 138 3.56 -27.76 17.91
C TYR A 138 3.93 -27.64 16.43
N GLU A 139 5.17 -27.96 16.07
CA GLU A 139 5.62 -28.05 14.68
C GLU A 139 4.83 -29.13 13.91
N GLN A 140 4.55 -30.27 14.54
CA GLN A 140 3.69 -31.30 13.96
C GLN A 140 2.25 -30.80 13.79
N PHE A 141 1.73 -30.04 14.76
CA PHE A 141 0.41 -29.41 14.67
C PHE A 141 0.32 -28.47 13.47
N LEU A 142 1.32 -27.61 13.26
CA LEU A 142 1.37 -26.67 12.14
C LEU A 142 1.38 -27.38 10.77
N LEU A 143 2.17 -28.45 10.62
CA LEU A 143 2.20 -29.24 9.38
C LEU A 143 0.87 -29.97 9.14
N ASN A 144 0.28 -30.52 10.20
CA ASN A 144 -1.01 -31.18 10.11
C ASN A 144 -2.11 -30.18 9.72
N CYS A 145 -2.10 -28.95 10.23
CA CYS A 145 -3.00 -27.88 9.81
C CYS A 145 -2.83 -27.53 8.33
N LEU A 146 -1.59 -27.43 7.84
CA LEU A 146 -1.29 -27.17 6.42
C LEU A 146 -1.89 -28.25 5.50
N VAL A 147 -1.67 -29.53 5.84
CA VAL A 147 -2.21 -30.67 5.09
C VAL A 147 -3.73 -30.72 5.21
N ALA A 148 -4.28 -30.51 6.41
CA ALA A 148 -5.72 -30.47 6.62
C ALA A 148 -6.38 -29.33 5.83
N ALA A 149 -5.69 -28.21 5.61
CA ALA A 149 -6.10 -27.10 4.75
C ALA A 149 -5.99 -27.40 3.23
N GLY A 150 -5.56 -28.62 2.86
CA GLY A 150 -5.41 -29.03 1.46
C GLY A 150 -4.16 -28.49 0.77
N GLN A 151 -3.14 -28.08 1.54
CA GLN A 151 -1.93 -27.44 1.02
C GLN A 151 -0.72 -28.38 1.09
N GLU A 152 -0.94 -29.69 1.00
CA GLU A 152 0.11 -30.71 1.08
C GLU A 152 1.18 -30.61 -0.02
N HIS A 153 0.86 -30.04 -1.18
CA HIS A 153 1.80 -29.83 -2.30
C HIS A 153 2.96 -28.90 -1.91
N VAL A 154 2.80 -28.05 -0.90
CA VAL A 154 3.89 -27.24 -0.34
C VAL A 154 5.03 -28.12 0.20
N LEU A 155 4.72 -29.35 0.61
CA LEU A 155 5.65 -30.33 1.18
C LEU A 155 6.20 -31.34 0.15
N ILE A 156 5.65 -31.38 -1.08
CA ILE A 156 5.97 -32.37 -2.11
C ILE A 156 7.02 -31.82 -3.09
N ASP A 157 7.97 -32.66 -3.51
CA ASP A 157 8.88 -32.38 -4.62
C ASP A 157 8.34 -32.99 -5.92
N ASN A 158 7.80 -32.15 -6.80
CA ASN A 158 7.27 -32.56 -8.11
C ASN A 158 8.35 -33.06 -9.07
N SER A 159 9.65 -32.88 -8.78
CA SER A 159 10.74 -33.39 -9.62
C SER A 159 10.80 -34.92 -9.67
N LYS A 160 10.14 -35.62 -8.72
CA LYS A 160 10.01 -37.08 -8.71
C LYS A 160 8.79 -37.62 -9.47
N PHE A 161 7.85 -36.76 -9.90
CA PHE A 161 6.65 -37.18 -10.61
C PHE A 161 6.89 -37.42 -12.12
N ASP A 162 7.90 -36.79 -12.71
CA ASP A 162 8.25 -36.95 -14.12
C ASP A 162 8.88 -38.32 -14.47
N PHE A 163 9.14 -39.18 -13.48
CA PHE A 163 9.83 -40.46 -13.69
C PHE A 163 8.92 -41.65 -14.05
N VAL A 164 7.59 -41.49 -14.01
CA VAL A 164 6.66 -42.64 -14.14
C VAL A 164 5.73 -42.54 -15.37
N ILE A 165 5.65 -41.39 -16.06
CA ILE A 165 4.73 -41.21 -17.20
C ILE A 165 5.45 -40.54 -18.39
N ASP A 166 6.50 -41.18 -18.93
CA ASP A 166 6.85 -41.08 -20.36
C ASP A 166 8.01 -42.04 -20.69
N SER A 167 7.67 -43.29 -21.00
CA SER A 167 8.63 -44.37 -21.27
C SER A 167 9.39 -44.23 -22.60
N GLU A 168 9.10 -43.22 -23.45
CA GLU A 168 9.69 -43.15 -24.81
C GLU A 168 10.44 -41.85 -25.14
N ARG A 169 10.47 -40.84 -24.25
CA ARG A 169 11.27 -39.61 -24.43
C ARG A 169 12.55 -39.54 -23.59
N SER A 170 12.90 -40.62 -22.90
CA SER A 170 13.95 -40.66 -21.87
C SER A 170 15.38 -40.57 -22.39
N SER A 171 15.66 -40.96 -23.64
CA SER A 171 17.05 -41.03 -24.14
C SER A 171 17.69 -39.65 -24.35
N LEU A 172 16.94 -38.69 -24.90
CA LEU A 172 17.42 -37.33 -25.17
C LEU A 172 17.53 -36.50 -23.87
N ARG A 173 16.55 -36.62 -22.96
CA ARG A 173 16.56 -35.89 -21.69
C ARG A 173 17.63 -36.43 -20.74
N ASN A 174 17.86 -37.75 -20.71
CA ASN A 174 18.98 -38.34 -19.97
C ASN A 174 20.33 -37.96 -20.58
N ALA A 175 20.43 -37.82 -21.90
CA ALA A 175 21.64 -37.31 -22.55
C ALA A 175 21.94 -35.86 -22.15
N PHE A 176 20.91 -34.98 -22.04
CA PHE A 176 21.10 -33.59 -21.58
C PHE A 176 21.49 -33.49 -20.10
N TYR A 177 20.89 -34.29 -19.23
CA TYR A 177 21.30 -34.32 -17.81
C TYR A 177 22.69 -34.93 -17.64
N SER A 178 23.05 -35.96 -18.40
CA SER A 178 24.40 -36.52 -18.40
C SER A 178 25.43 -35.50 -18.95
N LEU A 179 25.04 -34.69 -19.94
CA LEU A 179 25.88 -33.60 -20.44
C LEU A 179 26.07 -32.50 -19.40
N ALA A 180 25.00 -32.09 -18.71
CA ALA A 180 25.06 -31.08 -17.65
C ALA A 180 25.92 -31.56 -16.48
N GLU A 181 25.81 -32.83 -16.10
CA GLU A 181 26.63 -33.45 -15.06
C GLU A 181 28.10 -33.61 -15.51
N MET A 182 28.36 -33.88 -16.80
CA MET A 182 29.72 -33.87 -17.36
C MET A 182 30.32 -32.47 -17.41
N ILE A 183 29.52 -31.43 -17.68
CA ILE A 183 29.96 -30.02 -17.72
C ILE A 183 30.26 -29.52 -16.30
N GLU A 184 29.42 -29.84 -15.31
CA GLU A 184 29.68 -29.52 -13.90
C GLU A 184 30.90 -30.26 -13.35
N ASN A 185 31.22 -31.46 -13.86
CA ASN A 185 32.40 -32.22 -13.46
C ASN A 185 33.68 -31.89 -14.25
N TRP A 186 33.62 -31.04 -15.29
CA TRP A 186 34.81 -30.66 -16.08
C TRP A 186 35.57 -29.49 -15.44
N ASP A 187 34.93 -28.69 -14.60
CA ASP A 187 35.56 -27.60 -13.85
C ASP A 187 36.04 -28.08 -12.46
N GLY A 188 37.09 -28.91 -12.44
CA GLY A 188 37.70 -29.27 -11.16
C GLY A 188 38.70 -30.41 -11.17
N ILE A 189 39.85 -30.23 -11.83
CA ILE A 189 41.03 -31.03 -11.49
C ILE A 189 41.50 -30.59 -10.08
N GLY A 190 41.26 -31.44 -9.09
CA GLY A 190 42.00 -31.47 -7.84
C GLY A 190 41.22 -31.07 -6.58
N GLU A 191 40.61 -32.06 -5.91
CA GLU A 191 40.81 -32.40 -4.49
C GLU A 191 39.66 -33.31 -4.01
N LYS A 192 40.02 -34.51 -3.52
CA LYS A 192 39.10 -35.39 -2.80
C LYS A 192 38.64 -34.69 -1.51
N ARG A 193 37.36 -34.32 -1.42
CA ARG A 193 36.70 -34.00 -0.15
C ARG A 193 35.42 -34.83 -0.02
N ASP A 194 35.31 -35.52 1.11
CA ASP A 194 34.18 -36.34 1.53
C ASP A 194 32.83 -35.64 1.35
N GLY A 195 32.05 -36.12 0.38
CA GLY A 195 30.80 -35.53 -0.09
C GLY A 195 29.51 -36.14 0.48
N PHE A 196 29.51 -36.64 1.73
CA PHE A 196 28.30 -37.21 2.35
C PHE A 196 27.57 -36.30 3.36
N GLY A 197 28.14 -35.12 3.68
CA GLY A 197 27.54 -34.16 4.63
C GLY A 197 26.67 -33.04 4.04
N LYS A 198 26.85 -32.67 2.76
CA LYS A 198 26.25 -31.45 2.18
C LYS A 198 24.79 -31.58 1.70
N LYS A 199 24.27 -32.78 1.42
CA LYS A 199 22.87 -32.96 0.98
C LYS A 199 21.83 -32.85 2.13
N LYS A 200 22.22 -33.12 3.38
CA LYS A 200 21.30 -33.12 4.54
C LYS A 200 20.89 -31.72 5.00
N ASP A 201 21.77 -30.73 4.85
CA ASP A 201 21.49 -29.33 5.21
C ASP A 201 20.53 -28.61 4.25
N GLY A 202 20.32 -29.17 3.04
CA GLY A 202 19.55 -28.55 1.97
C GLY A 202 18.04 -28.49 2.21
N VAL A 203 17.46 -29.48 2.92
CA VAL A 203 16.01 -29.59 3.16
C VAL A 203 15.60 -29.02 4.53
N VAL A 204 16.48 -29.14 5.53
CA VAL A 204 16.22 -28.71 6.91
C VAL A 204 16.00 -27.19 7.00
N LYS A 205 16.82 -26.39 6.30
CA LYS A 205 16.70 -24.92 6.34
C LYS A 205 15.38 -24.42 5.73
N PRO A 206 14.97 -24.85 4.52
CA PRO A 206 13.64 -24.52 3.97
C PRO A 206 12.49 -24.94 4.87
N LEU A 207 12.52 -26.15 5.44
CA LEU A 207 11.46 -26.63 6.33
C LEU A 207 11.35 -25.76 7.61
N LYS A 208 12.47 -25.41 8.24
CA LYS A 208 12.46 -24.48 9.39
C LYS A 208 11.88 -23.11 9.03
N LYS A 209 12.18 -22.61 7.82
CA LYS A 209 11.60 -21.36 7.32
C LYS A 209 10.09 -21.49 7.09
N LEU A 210 9.64 -22.60 6.52
CA LEU A 210 8.21 -22.90 6.39
C LEU A 210 7.52 -22.92 7.75
N LEU A 211 8.06 -23.64 8.73
CA LEU A 211 7.51 -23.72 10.09
C LEU A 211 7.40 -22.33 10.75
N GLY A 212 8.37 -21.45 10.51
CA GLY A 212 8.29 -20.05 10.91
C GLY A 212 7.09 -19.32 10.27
N ILE A 213 6.91 -19.45 8.95
CA ILE A 213 5.77 -18.87 8.23
C ILE A 213 4.44 -19.41 8.76
N LEU A 214 4.33 -20.74 8.96
CA LEU A 214 3.12 -21.37 9.48
C LEU A 214 2.80 -20.89 10.90
N ARG A 215 3.82 -20.75 11.75
CA ARG A 215 3.67 -20.21 13.11
C ARG A 215 3.17 -18.78 13.09
N ASP A 216 3.73 -17.93 12.22
CA ASP A 216 3.31 -16.53 12.09
C ASP A 216 1.85 -16.43 11.64
N ILE A 217 1.42 -17.27 10.69
CA ILE A 217 0.02 -17.32 10.23
C ILE A 217 -0.90 -17.83 11.34
N GLU A 218 -0.55 -18.95 11.98
CA GLU A 218 -1.35 -19.56 13.05
C GLU A 218 -1.56 -18.58 14.21
N GLN A 219 -0.50 -17.88 14.62
CA GLN A 219 -0.56 -16.93 15.73
C GLN A 219 -1.27 -15.63 15.34
N PHE A 220 -0.99 -15.07 14.16
CA PHE A 220 -1.55 -13.76 13.80
C PHE A 220 -3.00 -13.84 13.30
N TYR A 221 -3.41 -14.95 12.69
CA TYR A 221 -4.78 -15.16 12.23
C TYR A 221 -5.60 -16.01 13.20
N ASP A 222 -5.16 -16.12 14.46
CA ASP A 222 -5.85 -16.84 15.54
C ASP A 222 -7.31 -16.34 15.72
N CYS A 223 -7.54 -15.04 15.57
CA CYS A 223 -8.84 -14.38 15.60
C CYS A 223 -9.82 -14.85 14.52
N ILE A 224 -9.35 -15.56 13.49
CA ILE A 224 -10.21 -16.22 12.50
C ILE A 224 -10.01 -17.74 12.48
N GLY A 225 -9.23 -18.29 13.42
CA GLY A 225 -8.95 -19.72 13.57
C GLY A 225 -7.67 -20.22 12.90
N GLY A 226 -6.63 -19.38 12.84
CA GLY A 226 -5.28 -19.74 12.44
C GLY A 226 -5.17 -20.13 10.97
N ILE A 227 -4.34 -21.13 10.65
CA ILE A 227 -4.11 -21.62 9.27
C ILE A 227 -5.41 -22.12 8.64
N ILE A 228 -6.22 -22.87 9.39
CA ILE A 228 -7.51 -23.40 8.92
C ILE A 228 -8.48 -22.25 8.63
N GLY A 229 -8.57 -21.30 9.56
CA GLY A 229 -9.36 -20.08 9.41
C GLY A 229 -8.99 -19.22 8.22
N TYR A 230 -7.68 -19.03 8.01
CA TYR A 230 -7.14 -18.34 6.86
C TYR A 230 -7.60 -18.98 5.55
N GLN A 231 -7.51 -20.32 5.45
CA GLN A 231 -7.93 -21.02 4.23
C GLN A 231 -9.44 -20.96 4.00
N ILE A 232 -10.26 -21.05 5.06
CA ILE A 232 -11.71 -20.85 4.97
C ILE A 232 -12.01 -19.47 4.37
N LYS A 233 -11.37 -18.41 4.87
CA LYS A 233 -11.57 -17.04 4.35
C LYS A 233 -11.13 -16.88 2.90
N VAL A 234 -10.05 -17.55 2.49
CA VAL A 234 -9.65 -17.60 1.09
C VAL A 234 -10.75 -18.22 0.23
N PHE A 235 -11.28 -19.37 0.61
CA PHE A 235 -12.32 -20.06 -0.14
C PHE A 235 -13.66 -19.30 -0.17
N GLU A 236 -14.08 -18.70 0.94
CA GLU A 236 -15.27 -17.83 0.99
C GLU A 236 -15.16 -16.68 0.00
N LEU A 237 -14.00 -16.02 -0.05
CA LEU A 237 -13.75 -14.91 -0.97
C LEU A 237 -13.65 -15.37 -2.43
N LEU A 238 -13.03 -16.52 -2.71
CA LEU A 238 -12.98 -17.12 -4.06
C LEU A 238 -14.39 -17.47 -4.56
N SER A 239 -15.18 -18.17 -3.75
CA SER A 239 -16.56 -18.55 -4.09
C SER A 239 -17.42 -17.31 -4.38
N SER A 240 -17.29 -16.26 -3.55
CA SER A 240 -18.01 -14.99 -3.78
C SER A 240 -17.66 -14.36 -5.14
N SER A 241 -16.40 -14.44 -5.57
CA SER A 241 -15.94 -13.89 -6.85
C SER A 241 -16.40 -14.69 -8.07
N LEU A 242 -16.58 -16.00 -7.95
CA LEU A 242 -17.06 -16.88 -9.04
C LEU A 242 -18.57 -16.68 -9.30
N SER A 243 -19.33 -16.36 -8.24
CA SER A 243 -20.77 -16.08 -8.31
C SER A 243 -21.13 -14.76 -9.01
N GLU A 244 -20.15 -13.87 -9.25
CA GLU A 244 -20.34 -12.57 -9.93
C GLU A 244 -20.79 -12.69 -11.40
N SER A 245 -20.84 -13.91 -11.97
CA SER A 245 -21.34 -14.17 -13.32
C SER A 245 -22.89 -14.17 -13.45
N HIS A 246 -23.65 -14.15 -12.35
CA HIS A 246 -25.11 -14.06 -12.38
C HIS A 246 -25.68 -12.92 -11.51
N ASN A 247 -26.38 -12.00 -12.18
CA ASN A 247 -27.06 -10.77 -11.75
C ASN A 247 -27.71 -10.73 -10.34
N THR A 248 -27.58 -9.54 -9.71
CA THR A 248 -28.51 -8.89 -8.76
C THR A 248 -29.13 -9.73 -7.65
N LYS A 249 -28.41 -9.93 -6.54
CA LYS A 249 -28.93 -10.11 -5.15
C LYS A 249 -27.77 -10.29 -4.15
N TRP A 250 -26.89 -9.29 -4.03
CA TRP A 250 -25.78 -9.31 -3.06
C TRP A 250 -26.18 -8.93 -1.63
N SER A 251 -27.47 -8.65 -1.38
CA SER A 251 -27.94 -8.28 -0.04
C SER A 251 -27.91 -9.44 0.98
N MET A 252 -27.45 -10.65 0.64
CA MET A 252 -27.63 -11.83 1.51
C MET A 252 -26.35 -12.43 2.11
N HIS A 253 -25.15 -12.34 1.54
CA HIS A 253 -24.06 -13.25 1.96
C HIS A 253 -22.86 -12.66 2.70
N LEU A 254 -22.66 -11.33 2.78
CA LEU A 254 -21.62 -10.79 3.68
C LEU A 254 -22.06 -10.79 5.16
N GLY A 255 -23.36 -11.03 5.41
CA GLY A 255 -24.00 -10.94 6.71
C GLY A 255 -24.12 -12.24 7.50
N GLU A 256 -23.85 -13.41 6.92
CA GLU A 256 -24.05 -14.68 7.65
C GLU A 256 -23.02 -14.89 8.76
N SER A 257 -21.85 -14.25 8.69
CA SER A 257 -20.86 -14.28 9.79
C SER A 257 -20.99 -13.10 10.78
N LEU A 258 -21.78 -12.06 10.44
CA LEU A 258 -21.84 -10.79 11.17
C LEU A 258 -23.27 -10.32 11.53
N ASN A 259 -24.30 -11.11 11.23
CA ASN A 259 -25.69 -10.88 11.66
C ASN A 259 -26.33 -9.54 11.18
N TYR A 260 -25.98 -9.01 10.00
CA TYR A 260 -26.65 -7.82 9.46
C TYR A 260 -26.72 -7.74 7.93
N GLN A 261 -27.70 -6.97 7.43
CA GLN A 261 -27.89 -6.61 6.03
C GLN A 261 -27.68 -5.10 5.85
N ILE A 262 -26.74 -4.71 4.98
CA ILE A 262 -26.62 -3.30 4.55
C ILE A 262 -27.88 -2.97 3.77
N LEU A 263 -28.63 -1.95 4.22
CA LEU A 263 -29.89 -1.56 3.58
C LEU A 263 -29.67 -0.52 2.50
N ASP A 264 -28.82 0.47 2.76
CA ASP A 264 -28.59 1.58 1.84
C ASP A 264 -27.20 2.21 2.01
N ILE A 265 -26.74 2.89 0.95
CA ILE A 265 -25.46 3.59 0.87
C ILE A 265 -25.72 5.02 0.43
N HIS A 266 -25.38 5.98 1.28
CA HIS A 266 -25.63 7.40 1.04
C HIS A 266 -24.34 8.18 0.80
N VAL A 267 -24.44 9.26 0.03
CA VAL A 267 -23.38 10.28 -0.04
C VAL A 267 -23.34 10.98 1.31
N PRO A 268 -22.21 10.95 2.03
CA PRO A 268 -22.11 11.56 3.35
C PRO A 268 -22.11 13.09 3.25
N ASN A 269 -22.65 13.75 4.26
CA ASN A 269 -22.46 15.18 4.45
C ASN A 269 -20.99 15.47 4.76
N VAL A 270 -20.45 16.51 4.13
CA VAL A 270 -19.04 16.85 4.25
C VAL A 270 -18.84 18.22 4.86
N LEU A 271 -17.94 18.29 5.84
CA LEU A 271 -17.43 19.56 6.35
C LEU A 271 -16.37 20.11 5.39
N ASN A 272 -16.77 21.02 4.50
CA ASN A 272 -15.85 21.62 3.54
C ASN A 272 -15.05 22.78 4.16
N LEU A 273 -13.78 22.54 4.45
CA LEU A 273 -12.84 23.51 5.04
C LEU A 273 -12.58 24.71 4.10
N SER A 274 -12.83 24.57 2.79
CA SER A 274 -12.65 25.66 1.84
C SER A 274 -13.83 26.63 1.76
N GLU A 275 -14.99 26.25 2.32
CA GLU A 275 -16.19 27.09 2.35
C GLU A 275 -16.31 27.89 3.65
N ASN A 276 -15.86 27.33 4.78
CA ASN A 276 -15.84 28.00 6.08
C ASN A 276 -14.41 28.11 6.61
N THR A 277 -13.71 29.17 6.18
CA THR A 277 -12.30 29.40 6.52
C THR A 277 -12.07 29.69 8.00
N ASP A 278 -13.05 30.30 8.68
CA ASP A 278 -12.96 30.62 10.11
C ASP A 278 -13.02 29.34 10.93
N TYR A 279 -13.98 28.46 10.64
CA TYR A 279 -14.05 27.14 11.26
C TYR A 279 -12.82 26.30 10.92
N ALA A 280 -12.33 26.32 9.68
CA ALA A 280 -11.14 25.58 9.29
C ALA A 280 -9.91 26.01 10.11
N SER A 281 -9.72 27.32 10.28
CA SER A 281 -8.66 27.89 11.12
C SER A 281 -8.83 27.49 12.57
N GLN A 282 -10.05 27.57 13.12
CA GLN A 282 -10.36 27.18 14.49
C GLN A 282 -10.11 25.69 14.74
N ALA A 283 -10.49 24.83 13.79
CA ALA A 283 -10.24 23.39 13.85
C ALA A 283 -8.74 23.08 13.78
N ALA A 284 -7.98 23.80 12.94
CA ALA A 284 -6.53 23.65 12.89
C ALA A 284 -5.86 24.10 14.20
N LEU A 285 -6.35 25.18 14.83
CA LEU A 285 -5.94 25.61 16.17
C LEU A 285 -6.15 24.52 17.22
N TRP A 286 -7.31 23.86 17.24
CA TRP A 286 -7.54 22.69 18.12
C TRP A 286 -6.54 21.56 17.85
N GLY A 287 -6.17 21.34 16.59
CA GLY A 287 -5.16 20.35 16.21
C GLY A 287 -3.77 20.70 16.73
N ILE A 288 -3.40 21.98 16.71
CA ILE A 288 -2.13 22.44 17.28
C ILE A 288 -2.18 22.32 18.81
N GLU A 289 -3.23 22.81 19.46
CA GLU A 289 -3.44 22.69 20.91
C GLU A 289 -3.34 21.25 21.39
N GLY A 290 -3.96 20.33 20.65
CA GLY A 290 -3.99 18.90 20.93
C GLY A 290 -2.74 18.12 20.51
N LEU A 291 -1.72 18.75 19.92
CA LEU A 291 -0.51 18.06 19.45
C LEU A 291 0.20 17.22 20.54
N PRO A 292 0.27 17.65 21.82
CA PRO A 292 0.79 16.82 22.91
C PRO A 292 -0.05 15.57 23.22
N GLU A 293 -1.26 15.45 22.70
CA GLU A 293 -2.14 14.28 22.88
C GLU A 293 -2.18 13.38 21.63
N LEU A 294 -1.45 13.75 20.58
CA LEU A 294 -1.39 13.03 19.31
C LEU A 294 -0.13 12.18 19.16
N GLY A 295 -0.28 11.02 18.53
CA GLY A 295 0.78 10.24 17.91
C GLY A 295 0.67 10.23 16.38
N GLU A 296 1.60 9.56 15.72
CA GLU A 296 1.58 9.33 14.27
C GLU A 296 1.74 7.83 13.98
N ILE A 297 0.96 7.32 13.01
CA ILE A 297 1.05 5.92 12.57
C ILE A 297 1.29 5.88 11.06
N TYR A 298 2.40 5.27 10.63
CA TYR A 298 2.81 5.20 9.23
C TYR A 298 2.86 3.75 8.71
N PRO A 299 1.91 3.34 7.84
CA PRO A 299 1.99 2.06 7.14
C PRO A 299 3.02 2.13 6.00
N LEU A 300 4.24 1.62 6.24
CA LEU A 300 5.39 1.63 5.32
C LEU A 300 5.80 0.26 4.77
N GLY A 301 4.95 -0.77 4.90
CA GLY A 301 5.22 -2.11 4.40
C GLY A 301 5.23 -2.28 2.86
N GLY A 302 5.07 -1.19 2.10
CA GLY A 302 5.04 -1.22 0.64
C GLY A 302 6.42 -1.17 -0.03
N SER A 303 6.61 -1.98 -1.06
CA SER A 303 7.77 -1.90 -1.97
C SER A 303 7.62 -0.77 -3.00
N GLY A 304 8.76 -0.24 -3.47
CA GLY A 304 8.87 0.72 -4.56
C GLY A 304 8.76 0.09 -5.95
N ASP A 305 8.18 -1.11 -6.08
CA ASP A 305 8.10 -1.87 -7.34
C ASP A 305 7.44 -1.06 -8.45
N ARG A 306 6.30 -0.41 -8.13
CA ARG A 306 5.56 0.42 -9.08
C ARG A 306 6.32 1.68 -9.48
N LEU A 307 7.27 2.13 -8.66
CA LEU A 307 8.17 3.25 -8.96
C LEU A 307 9.38 2.81 -9.79
N GLY A 308 9.62 1.50 -9.91
CA GLY A 308 10.87 0.96 -10.46
C GLY A 308 12.07 1.36 -9.62
N LEU A 309 11.87 1.56 -8.31
CA LEU A 309 12.92 1.94 -7.38
C LEU A 309 13.68 0.67 -6.95
N ILE A 310 14.90 0.52 -7.46
CA ILE A 310 15.75 -0.64 -7.24
C ILE A 310 17.07 -0.23 -6.60
N ASP A 311 17.60 -1.14 -5.82
CA ASP A 311 18.97 -1.11 -5.32
C ASP A 311 19.92 -1.40 -6.49
N PRO A 312 20.87 -0.51 -6.80
CA PRO A 312 21.73 -0.66 -7.97
C PRO A 312 22.72 -1.83 -7.84
N ASP A 313 23.08 -2.22 -6.62
CA ASP A 313 24.07 -3.27 -6.36
C ASP A 313 23.42 -4.66 -6.39
N THR A 314 22.22 -4.77 -5.81
CA THR A 314 21.51 -6.06 -5.68
C THR A 314 20.42 -6.29 -6.73
N GLY A 315 19.94 -5.23 -7.38
CA GLY A 315 18.77 -5.26 -8.26
C GLY A 315 17.44 -5.46 -7.51
N GLU A 316 17.45 -5.61 -6.19
CA GLU A 316 16.24 -5.77 -5.39
C GLU A 316 15.46 -4.45 -5.29
N CYS A 317 14.13 -4.53 -5.29
CA CYS A 317 13.32 -3.32 -5.11
C CYS A 317 13.46 -2.74 -3.70
N LEU A 318 13.60 -1.41 -3.61
CA LEU A 318 13.70 -0.68 -2.36
C LEU A 318 12.31 -0.30 -1.82
N PRO A 319 12.16 -0.06 -0.50
CA PRO A 319 10.96 0.57 0.07
C PRO A 319 10.60 1.89 -0.62
N ALA A 320 9.31 2.14 -0.85
CA ALA A 320 8.86 3.40 -1.45
C ALA A 320 9.25 4.63 -0.62
N ALA A 321 9.32 4.48 0.70
CA ALA A 321 9.77 5.51 1.64
C ALA A 321 11.19 6.03 1.36
N MET A 322 12.04 5.24 0.70
CA MET A 322 13.41 5.60 0.33
C MET A 322 13.51 6.36 -1.01
N LEU A 323 12.39 6.59 -1.72
CA LEU A 323 12.41 7.31 -3.00
C LEU A 323 13.08 8.69 -2.82
N PRO A 324 14.16 8.99 -3.56
CA PRO A 324 14.72 10.33 -3.59
C PRO A 324 13.73 11.30 -4.25
N TYR A 325 13.41 12.37 -3.52
CA TYR A 325 12.36 13.33 -3.85
C TYR A 325 12.78 14.72 -3.37
N CYS A 326 13.04 15.63 -4.30
CA CYS A 326 13.52 16.99 -4.01
C CYS A 326 14.74 17.03 -3.06
N GLY A 327 15.71 16.14 -3.29
CA GLY A 327 16.95 16.05 -2.52
C GLY A 327 16.86 15.27 -1.20
N ARG A 328 15.71 14.66 -0.86
CA ARG A 328 15.49 13.89 0.37
C ARG A 328 14.68 12.64 0.13
N THR A 329 14.67 11.69 1.04
CA THR A 329 13.72 10.56 0.93
C THR A 329 12.28 11.01 1.22
N LEU A 330 11.28 10.25 0.75
CA LEU A 330 9.89 10.53 1.11
C LEU A 330 9.65 10.42 2.63
N LEU A 331 10.35 9.52 3.33
CA LEU A 331 10.28 9.42 4.79
C LEU A 331 10.79 10.69 5.48
N GLU A 332 11.92 11.24 5.03
CA GLU A 332 12.42 12.52 5.54
C GLU A 332 11.41 13.65 5.35
N GLY A 333 10.76 13.73 4.18
CA GLY A 333 9.70 14.70 3.94
C GLY A 333 8.56 14.58 4.96
N LEU A 334 8.08 13.35 5.17
CA LEU A 334 6.99 13.07 6.11
C LEU A 334 7.33 13.49 7.55
N ILE A 335 8.56 13.25 8.00
CA ILE A 335 9.03 13.62 9.35
C ILE A 335 9.27 15.13 9.47
N ARG A 336 9.73 15.79 8.40
CA ARG A 336 9.90 17.26 8.38
C ARG A 336 8.57 18.00 8.52
N ASP A 337 7.51 17.48 7.91
CA ASP A 337 6.14 18.01 8.09
C ASP A 337 5.68 17.90 9.55
N LEU A 338 5.99 16.78 10.21
CA LEU A 338 5.69 16.60 11.63
C LEU A 338 6.48 17.58 12.50
N GLN A 339 7.78 17.69 12.28
CA GLN A 339 8.64 18.64 13.01
C GLN A 339 8.20 20.09 12.81
N ALA A 340 7.66 20.45 11.65
CA ALA A 340 7.14 21.79 11.41
C ALA A 340 5.90 22.10 12.25
N ARG A 341 5.00 21.14 12.45
CA ARG A 341 3.84 21.28 13.35
C ARG A 341 4.26 21.40 14.81
N GLU A 342 5.21 20.58 15.25
CA GLU A 342 5.81 20.68 16.59
C GLU A 342 6.53 22.02 16.81
N TYR A 343 7.23 22.50 15.79
CA TYR A 343 7.87 23.81 15.83
C TYR A 343 6.82 24.93 15.91
N LEU A 344 5.73 24.86 15.14
CA LEU A 344 4.63 25.82 15.26
C LEU A 344 4.00 25.80 16.67
N TYR A 345 3.76 24.61 17.23
CA TYR A 345 3.30 24.48 18.62
C TYR A 345 4.25 25.16 19.61
N PHE A 346 5.57 24.90 19.48
CA PHE A 346 6.58 25.56 20.29
C PHE A 346 6.55 27.09 20.14
N LYS A 347 6.38 27.61 18.92
CA LYS A 347 6.28 29.06 18.67
C LYS A 347 5.05 29.70 19.32
N MET A 348 3.95 28.97 19.41
CA MET A 348 2.70 29.46 20.00
C MET A 348 2.68 29.35 21.52
N TYR A 349 3.21 28.25 22.09
CA TYR A 349 3.05 27.92 23.51
C TYR A 349 4.34 27.98 24.33
N GLY A 350 5.49 28.18 23.69
CA GLY A 350 6.81 28.19 24.34
C GLY A 350 7.23 26.82 24.90
N LYS A 351 6.52 25.75 24.55
CA LYS A 351 6.76 24.38 25.02
C LYS A 351 7.08 23.47 23.85
N GLN A 352 8.18 22.74 23.95
CA GLN A 352 8.52 21.74 22.95
C GLN A 352 7.80 20.42 23.27
N CYS A 353 7.13 19.85 22.27
CA CYS A 353 6.60 18.49 22.32
C CYS A 353 7.27 17.64 21.25
N ILE A 354 7.48 16.36 21.54
CA ILE A 354 7.91 15.36 20.56
C ILE A 354 6.74 14.37 20.41
N THR A 355 6.15 14.34 19.23
CA THR A 355 5.08 13.42 18.85
C THR A 355 5.69 12.05 18.52
N PRO A 356 5.27 10.96 19.20
CA PRO A 356 5.78 9.63 18.96
C PRO A 356 5.28 9.09 17.61
N VAL A 357 6.14 8.35 16.92
CA VAL A 357 5.87 7.81 15.57
C VAL A 357 5.93 6.29 15.58
N ALA A 358 4.81 5.65 15.31
CA ALA A 358 4.74 4.20 15.09
C ALA A 358 4.79 3.90 13.59
N ILE A 359 5.63 2.96 13.16
CA ILE A 359 5.86 2.62 11.76
C ILE A 359 5.63 1.13 11.56
N MET A 360 4.61 0.78 10.75
CA MET A 360 4.40 -0.60 10.34
C MET A 360 5.23 -0.92 9.09
N THR A 361 6.08 -1.94 9.14
CA THR A 361 6.96 -2.37 8.03
C THR A 361 6.61 -3.78 7.53
N SER A 362 7.47 -4.39 6.73
CA SER A 362 7.39 -5.80 6.32
C SER A 362 8.79 -6.41 6.17
N SER A 363 8.94 -7.73 6.30
CA SER A 363 10.17 -8.45 5.89
C SER A 363 10.31 -8.60 4.38
N ALA A 364 9.23 -8.39 3.60
CA ALA A 364 9.28 -8.49 2.16
C ALA A 364 10.37 -7.56 1.59
N LYS A 365 11.33 -8.15 0.85
CA LYS A 365 12.44 -7.43 0.22
C LYS A 365 13.26 -6.58 1.21
N LYS A 366 13.47 -7.10 2.43
CA LYS A 366 14.23 -6.46 3.51
C LYS A 366 13.69 -5.07 3.90
N ASN A 367 12.38 -4.86 3.78
CA ASN A 367 11.80 -3.55 4.02
C ASN A 367 12.02 -3.06 5.47
N HIS A 368 11.80 -3.89 6.49
CA HIS A 368 12.03 -3.53 7.89
C HIS A 368 13.49 -3.11 8.16
N GLU A 369 14.45 -3.92 7.72
CA GLU A 369 15.89 -3.66 7.86
C GLU A 369 16.28 -2.34 7.18
N ARG A 370 15.83 -2.12 5.93
CA ARG A 370 16.16 -0.92 5.15
C ARG A 370 15.55 0.35 5.74
N ILE A 371 14.32 0.30 6.25
CA ILE A 371 13.69 1.44 6.93
C ILE A 371 14.39 1.75 8.25
N THR A 372 14.75 0.72 9.03
CA THR A 372 15.50 0.88 10.28
C THR A 372 16.86 1.53 10.02
N ALA A 373 17.61 1.01 9.04
CA ALA A 373 18.91 1.56 8.64
C ALA A 373 18.79 3.00 8.13
N LEU A 374 17.73 3.36 7.40
CA LEU A 374 17.47 4.74 6.98
C LEU A 374 17.26 5.66 8.19
N CYS A 375 16.45 5.25 9.17
CA CYS A 375 16.23 6.02 10.39
C CYS A 375 17.54 6.21 11.17
N GLU A 376 18.35 5.16 11.31
CA GLU A 376 19.66 5.22 11.98
C GLU A 376 20.66 6.13 11.26
N ALA A 377 20.77 6.00 9.94
CA ALA A 377 21.65 6.83 9.11
C ALA A 377 21.29 8.32 9.23
N LEU A 378 20.00 8.62 9.37
CA LEU A 378 19.48 9.96 9.58
C LEU A 378 19.36 10.36 11.05
N ARG A 379 19.98 9.58 11.96
CA ARG A 379 20.04 9.83 13.41
C ARG A 379 18.66 10.06 14.03
N TRP A 380 17.69 9.24 13.62
CA TRP A 380 16.28 9.33 14.04
C TRP A 380 15.70 10.73 13.83
N PHE A 381 16.16 11.42 12.78
CA PHE A 381 15.75 12.76 12.38
C PHE A 381 15.94 13.82 13.48
N GLY A 382 16.82 13.57 14.45
CA GLY A 382 16.95 14.42 15.65
C GLY A 382 15.73 14.35 16.57
N ARG A 383 15.04 13.21 16.65
CA ARG A 383 13.87 13.01 17.51
C ARG A 383 14.11 11.92 18.56
N GLY A 384 15.27 11.27 18.55
CA GLY A 384 15.63 10.18 19.43
C GLY A 384 14.96 8.87 19.06
N ARG A 385 15.67 7.75 19.30
CA ARG A 385 15.21 6.40 18.98
C ARG A 385 13.98 6.04 19.82
N SER A 386 13.89 6.51 21.06
CA SER A 386 12.79 6.16 21.97
C SER A 386 11.42 6.65 21.50
N ASN A 387 11.39 7.68 20.64
CA ASN A 387 10.16 8.25 20.08
C ASN A 387 9.68 7.53 18.81
N PHE A 388 10.32 6.43 18.43
CA PHE A 388 9.91 5.58 17.31
C PHE A 388 9.60 4.15 17.77
N ASN A 389 8.52 3.58 17.23
CA ASN A 389 8.21 2.18 17.39
C ASN A 389 7.99 1.53 16.01
N LEU A 390 8.95 0.71 15.56
CA LEU A 390 8.84 -0.02 14.31
C LEU A 390 8.32 -1.42 14.62
N PHE A 391 7.26 -1.82 13.93
CA PHE A 391 6.64 -3.13 14.12
C PHE A 391 6.33 -3.78 12.77
N GLU A 392 6.67 -5.05 12.63
CA GLU A 392 6.69 -5.73 11.34
C GLU A 392 5.42 -6.56 11.13
N GLN A 393 4.77 -6.39 9.97
CA GLN A 393 3.62 -7.20 9.59
C GLN A 393 4.04 -8.59 9.09
N PRO A 394 3.21 -9.63 9.31
CA PRO A 394 3.48 -10.97 8.80
C PRO A 394 3.35 -11.03 7.27
N LEU A 395 4.04 -12.02 6.68
CA LEU A 395 3.85 -12.39 5.29
C LEU A 395 2.82 -13.51 5.20
N VAL A 396 1.95 -13.44 4.18
CA VAL A 396 0.90 -14.43 3.93
C VAL A 396 1.10 -15.09 2.57
N PRO A 397 0.69 -16.37 2.43
CA PRO A 397 0.82 -17.10 1.18
C PRO A 397 -0.09 -16.49 0.10
N ALA A 398 0.46 -16.36 -1.10
CA ALA A 398 -0.32 -16.11 -2.30
C ALA A 398 -1.01 -17.41 -2.73
N VAL A 399 -2.22 -17.28 -3.28
CA VAL A 399 -3.08 -18.40 -3.65
C VAL A 399 -3.48 -18.30 -5.12
N SER A 400 -3.66 -19.46 -5.77
CA SER A 400 -4.24 -19.59 -7.09
C SER A 400 -5.72 -19.19 -7.09
N ALA A 401 -6.17 -18.53 -8.16
CA ALA A 401 -7.58 -18.19 -8.33
C ALA A 401 -8.45 -19.39 -8.71
N GLU A 402 -7.85 -20.48 -9.20
CA GLU A 402 -8.54 -21.66 -9.71
C GLU A 402 -9.09 -22.54 -8.58
N ASP A 403 -8.24 -22.81 -7.59
CA ASP A 403 -8.46 -23.87 -6.60
C ASP A 403 -8.07 -23.43 -5.18
N GLY A 404 -7.63 -22.18 -4.99
CA GLY A 404 -7.17 -21.66 -3.70
C GLY A 404 -5.90 -22.30 -3.15
N GLN A 405 -5.17 -23.06 -3.98
CA GLN A 405 -3.89 -23.65 -3.60
C GLN A 405 -2.81 -22.60 -3.43
N TRP A 406 -1.93 -22.78 -2.45
CA TRP A 406 -0.82 -21.87 -2.20
C TRP A 406 0.18 -21.95 -3.34
N LEU A 407 0.65 -20.81 -3.81
CA LEU A 407 1.69 -20.77 -4.84
C LEU A 407 3.04 -21.13 -4.20
N VAL A 408 3.79 -22.01 -4.85
CA VAL A 408 5.05 -22.56 -4.33
C VAL A 408 6.17 -22.30 -5.33
N SER A 409 7.24 -21.65 -4.88
CA SER A 409 8.44 -21.45 -5.71
C SER A 409 9.28 -22.73 -5.80
N LYS A 410 9.40 -23.43 -4.68
CA LYS A 410 10.07 -24.72 -4.52
C LYS A 410 9.56 -25.39 -3.25
N PRO A 411 9.81 -26.70 -3.04
CA PRO A 411 9.37 -27.38 -1.83
C PRO A 411 9.72 -26.59 -0.56
N TYR A 412 8.77 -26.51 0.37
CA TYR A 412 8.83 -25.74 1.62
C TYR A 412 8.92 -24.20 1.47
N THR A 413 8.78 -23.67 0.25
CA THR A 413 8.96 -22.23 -0.01
C THR A 413 7.72 -21.66 -0.70
N PRO A 414 6.65 -21.38 0.06
CA PRO A 414 5.48 -20.69 -0.47
C PRO A 414 5.86 -19.27 -0.95
N VAL A 415 5.15 -18.80 -1.96
CA VAL A 415 5.25 -17.44 -2.46
C VAL A 415 4.47 -16.54 -1.52
N CYS A 416 5.16 -15.84 -0.62
CA CYS A 416 4.51 -14.98 0.36
C CYS A 416 4.56 -13.50 -0.03
N LYS A 417 3.56 -12.75 0.43
CA LYS A 417 3.40 -11.31 0.22
C LYS A 417 2.77 -10.66 1.47
N PRO A 418 2.88 -9.33 1.67
CA PRO A 418 2.32 -8.68 2.86
C PRO A 418 0.79 -8.72 2.91
N GLY A 419 0.18 -8.96 4.08
CA GLY A 419 -1.28 -9.14 4.29
C GLY A 419 -2.18 -7.90 4.12
N GLY A 420 -1.68 -6.84 3.48
CA GLY A 420 -2.39 -5.56 3.36
C GLY A 420 -2.18 -4.66 4.57
N HIS A 421 -2.58 -3.39 4.48
CA HIS A 421 -2.30 -2.42 5.54
C HIS A 421 -3.34 -2.44 6.68
N GLY A 422 -4.44 -3.18 6.56
CA GLY A 422 -5.45 -3.34 7.61
C GLY A 422 -4.99 -4.13 8.83
N VAL A 423 -3.96 -4.97 8.68
CA VAL A 423 -3.37 -5.76 9.76
C VAL A 423 -2.81 -4.89 10.88
N ILE A 424 -2.60 -3.59 10.61
CA ILE A 424 -1.98 -2.62 11.50
C ILE A 424 -2.65 -2.55 12.88
N TRP A 425 -3.97 -2.77 12.96
CA TRP A 425 -4.72 -2.60 14.20
C TRP A 425 -4.52 -3.77 15.17
N LYS A 426 -4.76 -5.01 14.72
CA LYS A 426 -4.42 -6.21 15.49
C LYS A 426 -2.92 -6.25 15.79
N LEU A 427 -2.09 -5.96 14.80
CA LEU A 427 -0.64 -5.97 14.98
C LEU A 427 -0.16 -4.94 16.01
N ALA A 428 -0.75 -3.74 16.03
CA ALA A 428 -0.44 -2.73 17.03
C ALA A 428 -0.82 -3.20 18.45
N HIS A 429 -1.92 -3.94 18.60
CA HIS A 429 -2.29 -4.56 19.87
C HIS A 429 -1.31 -5.66 20.27
N ASP A 430 -1.10 -6.65 19.40
CA ASP A 430 -0.23 -7.80 19.66
C ASP A 430 1.22 -7.40 19.98
N LYS A 431 1.69 -6.26 19.43
CA LYS A 431 3.05 -5.74 19.64
C LYS A 431 3.14 -4.66 20.72
N GLY A 432 2.06 -4.37 21.45
CA GLY A 432 2.06 -3.41 22.56
C GLY A 432 2.24 -1.95 22.13
N VAL A 433 1.92 -1.61 20.87
CA VAL A 433 2.10 -0.26 20.30
C VAL A 433 1.13 0.73 20.94
N PHE A 434 -0.11 0.32 21.25
CA PHE A 434 -1.06 1.17 21.96
C PHE A 434 -0.58 1.52 23.37
N GLN A 435 -0.09 0.52 24.12
CA GLN A 435 0.51 0.69 25.45
C GLN A 435 1.71 1.64 25.38
N TRP A 436 2.53 1.52 24.34
CA TRP A 436 3.63 2.44 24.09
C TRP A 436 3.15 3.89 23.87
N PHE A 437 2.08 4.11 23.09
CA PHE A 437 1.46 5.43 22.95
C PHE A 437 0.91 5.97 24.28
N TYR A 438 0.26 5.14 25.10
CA TYR A 438 -0.24 5.56 26.42
C TYR A 438 0.90 5.93 27.37
N GLY A 439 2.04 5.23 27.29
CA GLY A 439 3.27 5.62 28.00
C GLY A 439 3.75 7.02 27.62
N HIS A 440 3.45 7.47 26.39
CA HIS A 440 3.69 8.83 25.91
C HIS A 440 2.49 9.78 26.13
N ARG A 441 1.44 9.35 26.83
CA ARG A 441 0.21 10.11 27.13
C ARG A 441 -0.57 10.54 25.89
N ARG A 442 -0.59 9.71 24.84
CA ARG A 442 -1.37 10.00 23.61
C ARG A 442 -2.78 9.42 23.71
N LYS A 443 -3.74 10.16 23.17
CA LYS A 443 -5.15 9.78 23.09
C LYS A 443 -5.58 9.45 21.67
N GLY A 444 -5.08 10.21 20.69
CA GLY A 444 -5.35 10.00 19.27
C GLY A 444 -4.08 9.87 18.45
N ALA A 445 -4.23 9.49 17.18
CA ALA A 445 -3.15 9.53 16.21
C ALA A 445 -3.64 9.90 14.82
N THR A 446 -2.76 10.51 14.02
CA THR A 446 -2.98 10.62 12.58
C THR A 446 -2.32 9.45 11.85
N VAL A 447 -3.01 8.90 10.86
CA VAL A 447 -2.57 7.76 10.06
C VAL A 447 -2.50 8.16 8.59
N ARG A 448 -1.34 8.01 7.96
CA ARG A 448 -1.17 8.38 6.53
C ARG A 448 -0.04 7.62 5.84
N GLN A 449 -0.19 7.41 4.53
CA GLN A 449 0.82 6.78 3.69
C GLN A 449 1.92 7.77 3.28
N VAL A 450 3.18 7.31 3.23
CA VAL A 450 4.37 8.14 2.89
C VAL A 450 4.34 8.74 1.48
N SER A 451 3.59 8.14 0.56
CA SER A 451 3.59 8.55 -0.85
C SER A 451 2.88 9.88 -1.11
N ASN A 452 2.04 10.37 -0.20
CA ASN A 452 1.28 11.61 -0.38
C ASN A 452 2.08 12.80 0.15
N VAL A 453 2.57 13.64 -0.76
CA VAL A 453 3.56 14.69 -0.46
C VAL A 453 2.96 16.06 -0.11
N VAL A 454 1.62 16.20 -0.15
CA VAL A 454 0.92 17.48 0.11
C VAL A 454 0.06 17.47 1.37
N ALA A 455 -0.15 16.29 1.98
CA ALA A 455 -1.15 16.05 3.03
C ALA A 455 -1.03 16.93 4.30
N ALA A 456 0.12 17.53 4.57
CA ALA A 456 0.36 18.37 5.76
C ALA A 456 0.82 19.79 5.41
N SER A 457 0.51 20.25 4.20
CA SER A 457 0.91 21.57 3.72
C SER A 457 -0.12 22.67 3.99
N ASP A 458 -1.27 22.35 4.58
CA ASP A 458 -2.34 23.29 4.90
C ASP A 458 -3.09 22.91 6.19
N VAL A 459 -4.23 23.56 6.44
CA VAL A 459 -5.10 23.32 7.61
C VAL A 459 -5.65 21.89 7.70
N THR A 460 -5.75 21.13 6.60
CA THR A 460 -6.54 19.89 6.54
C THR A 460 -6.16 18.86 7.60
N LEU A 461 -4.87 18.53 7.74
CA LEU A 461 -4.43 17.50 8.67
C LEU A 461 -4.62 17.92 10.14
N LEU A 462 -4.37 19.21 10.44
CA LEU A 462 -4.56 19.76 11.78
C LEU A 462 -6.05 19.89 12.12
N SER A 463 -6.90 20.33 11.18
CA SER A 463 -8.35 20.36 11.37
C SER A 463 -8.92 18.95 11.57
N LEU A 464 -8.44 17.96 10.80
CA LEU A 464 -8.79 16.56 10.97
C LEU A 464 -8.51 16.13 12.41
N ALA A 465 -7.27 16.25 12.88
CA ALA A 465 -6.91 15.80 14.23
C ALA A 465 -7.58 16.63 15.34
N GLY A 466 -7.71 17.94 15.13
CA GLY A 466 -8.31 18.87 16.08
C GLY A 466 -9.78 18.58 16.35
N ILE A 467 -10.57 18.32 15.30
CA ILE A 467 -11.97 17.91 15.44
C ILE A 467 -12.08 16.58 16.19
N GLY A 468 -11.20 15.63 15.84
CA GLY A 468 -11.15 14.31 16.44
C GLY A 468 -10.99 14.36 17.96
N LEU A 469 -9.95 15.08 18.41
CA LEU A 469 -9.67 15.27 19.84
C LEU A 469 -10.74 16.13 20.53
N LYS A 470 -11.09 17.28 19.94
CA LYS A 470 -11.98 18.25 20.59
C LYS A 470 -13.36 17.69 20.86
N ASN A 471 -13.89 16.90 19.93
CA ASN A 471 -15.24 16.37 19.97
C ASN A 471 -15.29 14.89 20.38
N ASN A 472 -14.16 14.30 20.83
CA ASN A 472 -14.03 12.88 21.19
C ASN A 472 -14.56 11.93 20.11
N LYS A 473 -14.30 12.24 18.84
CA LYS A 473 -14.68 11.36 17.72
C LYS A 473 -13.73 10.16 17.67
N LYS A 474 -14.21 9.02 17.16
CA LYS A 474 -13.41 7.78 17.09
C LYS A 474 -12.56 7.71 15.82
N LEU A 475 -13.08 8.17 14.69
CA LEU A 475 -12.40 8.09 13.39
C LEU A 475 -12.76 9.27 12.50
N GLY A 476 -11.77 9.85 11.84
CA GLY A 476 -11.96 10.91 10.85
C GLY A 476 -11.29 10.60 9.53
N PHE A 477 -11.88 11.06 8.42
CA PHE A 477 -11.30 10.95 7.08
C PHE A 477 -11.01 12.33 6.50
N ALA A 478 -9.78 12.58 6.04
CA ALA A 478 -9.52 13.69 5.12
C ALA A 478 -9.86 13.27 3.68
N SER A 479 -10.79 14.00 3.08
CA SER A 479 -11.37 13.67 1.78
C SER A 479 -11.29 14.86 0.83
N CYS A 480 -11.52 14.58 -0.46
CA CYS A 480 -11.60 15.60 -1.49
C CYS A 480 -12.45 15.13 -2.67
N LYS A 481 -12.58 15.96 -3.70
CA LYS A 481 -13.29 15.58 -4.92
C LYS A 481 -12.63 14.38 -5.59
N ARG A 482 -13.43 13.35 -5.86
CA ARG A 482 -12.99 12.19 -6.65
C ARG A 482 -12.88 12.56 -8.12
N LYS A 483 -11.77 12.17 -8.75
CA LYS A 483 -11.58 12.30 -10.21
C LYS A 483 -12.04 11.03 -10.90
N SER A 484 -12.72 11.17 -12.04
CA SER A 484 -13.06 10.00 -12.87
C SER A 484 -11.80 9.22 -13.26
N GLY A 485 -11.92 7.88 -13.23
CA GLY A 485 -10.81 6.94 -13.46
C GLY A 485 -9.69 6.99 -12.41
N ALA A 486 -9.91 7.57 -11.23
CA ALA A 486 -8.95 7.48 -10.13
C ALA A 486 -9.03 6.11 -9.44
N THR A 487 -7.88 5.57 -9.05
CA THR A 487 -7.74 4.31 -8.28
C THR A 487 -7.86 4.55 -6.78
N GLU A 488 -8.74 5.49 -6.40
CA GLU A 488 -9.07 5.83 -5.01
C GLU A 488 -10.48 5.28 -4.73
N GLY A 489 -10.63 4.66 -3.56
CA GLY A 489 -11.94 4.32 -3.02
C GLY A 489 -12.77 5.57 -2.70
N ILE A 490 -13.99 5.35 -2.23
CA ILE A 490 -14.92 6.39 -1.82
C ILE A 490 -15.29 6.23 -0.34
N ASN A 491 -15.54 7.36 0.32
CA ASN A 491 -16.17 7.36 1.63
C ASN A 491 -17.69 7.43 1.46
N VAL A 492 -18.39 6.61 2.24
CA VAL A 492 -19.84 6.46 2.18
C VAL A 492 -20.45 6.51 3.58
N LEU A 493 -21.70 6.92 3.68
CA LEU A 493 -22.51 6.70 4.88
C LEU A 493 -23.27 5.39 4.72
N ILE A 494 -23.05 4.44 5.63
CA ILE A 494 -23.77 3.17 5.64
C ILE A 494 -24.98 3.28 6.56
N GLU A 495 -26.12 2.79 6.09
CA GLU A 495 -27.31 2.53 6.91
C GLU A 495 -27.52 1.02 7.04
N LYS A 496 -27.57 0.52 8.29
CA LYS A 496 -27.88 -0.88 8.59
C LYS A 496 -29.11 -0.95 9.50
N LYS A 497 -29.87 -2.05 9.39
CA LYS A 497 -30.91 -2.39 10.36
C LYS A 497 -30.50 -3.65 11.11
N ASN A 498 -30.48 -3.54 12.42
CA ASN A 498 -30.08 -4.61 13.31
C ASN A 498 -31.24 -5.60 13.50
N ILE A 499 -30.90 -6.81 13.97
CA ILE A 499 -31.86 -7.87 14.28
C ILE A 499 -32.90 -7.37 15.30
N ASP A 500 -32.49 -6.50 16.22
CA ASP A 500 -33.34 -5.87 17.24
C ASP A 500 -34.31 -4.81 16.67
N GLY A 501 -34.27 -4.55 15.36
CA GLY A 501 -35.10 -3.56 14.68
C GLY A 501 -34.57 -2.12 14.73
N ASN A 502 -33.50 -1.88 15.48
CA ASN A 502 -32.78 -0.60 15.55
C ASN A 502 -31.98 -0.32 14.27
N TRP A 503 -31.56 0.94 14.10
CA TRP A 503 -30.84 1.44 12.93
C TRP A 503 -29.42 1.86 13.30
N ASP A 504 -28.44 1.38 12.56
CA ASP A 504 -27.03 1.70 12.74
C ASP A 504 -26.53 2.57 11.60
N TYR A 505 -25.81 3.63 11.95
CA TYR A 505 -25.22 4.58 11.02
C TYR A 505 -23.74 4.78 11.32
N GLY A 506 -22.93 4.91 10.27
CA GLY A 506 -21.53 5.26 10.38
C GLY A 506 -20.89 5.41 9.02
N LEU A 507 -19.78 6.14 8.98
CA LEU A 507 -19.01 6.28 7.76
C LEU A 507 -18.19 5.02 7.51
N SER A 508 -18.03 4.66 6.25
CA SER A 508 -17.19 3.57 5.80
C SER A 508 -16.47 3.93 4.50
N CYS A 509 -15.62 3.03 4.02
CA CYS A 509 -14.93 3.15 2.76
C CYS A 509 -15.21 1.93 1.87
N ILE A 510 -15.50 2.21 0.59
CA ILE A 510 -15.57 1.19 -0.45
C ILE A 510 -14.38 1.36 -1.38
N GLU A 511 -13.60 0.30 -1.57
CA GLU A 511 -12.44 0.32 -2.46
C GLU A 511 -12.86 0.35 -3.93
N TYR A 512 -12.04 1.00 -4.76
CA TYR A 512 -12.35 1.17 -6.19
C TYR A 512 -12.49 -0.16 -6.95
N THR A 513 -11.82 -1.22 -6.46
CA THR A 513 -11.90 -2.55 -7.04
C THR A 513 -13.23 -3.24 -6.80
N GLU A 514 -14.01 -2.74 -5.83
CA GLU A 514 -15.25 -3.34 -5.35
C GLU A 514 -16.50 -2.55 -5.76
N PHE A 515 -16.35 -1.45 -6.51
CA PHE A 515 -17.49 -0.63 -6.94
C PHE A 515 -18.57 -1.42 -7.68
N ASP A 516 -18.16 -2.41 -8.48
CA ASP A 516 -19.07 -3.29 -9.20
C ASP A 516 -19.98 -4.06 -8.23
N LYS A 517 -19.43 -4.52 -7.09
CA LYS A 517 -20.16 -5.25 -6.04
C LYS A 517 -21.26 -4.42 -5.39
N PHE A 518 -21.05 -3.11 -5.30
CA PHE A 518 -21.97 -2.17 -4.67
C PHE A 518 -22.84 -1.41 -5.69
N GLY A 519 -22.82 -1.79 -6.98
CA GLY A 519 -23.64 -1.13 -8.01
C GLY A 519 -23.23 0.32 -8.33
N ILE A 520 -22.05 0.75 -7.84
CA ILE A 520 -21.54 2.14 -7.99
C ILE A 520 -21.12 2.41 -9.45
N THR A 521 -20.83 1.37 -10.23
CA THR A 521 -20.34 1.50 -11.62
C THR A 521 -21.44 1.75 -12.65
N TYR A 522 -22.68 1.32 -12.36
CA TYR A 522 -23.80 1.32 -13.33
C TYR A 522 -25.11 1.91 -12.77
N GLY A 523 -25.11 2.47 -11.55
CA GLY A 523 -26.30 2.94 -10.85
C GLY A 523 -26.71 4.40 -11.11
N HIS A 524 -27.76 4.83 -10.40
CA HIS A 524 -28.32 6.21 -10.42
C HIS A 524 -27.36 7.29 -9.87
N PHE A 525 -26.34 6.91 -9.10
CA PHE A 525 -25.38 7.83 -8.48
C PHE A 525 -24.07 7.90 -9.27
N SER A 526 -23.58 9.10 -9.51
CA SER A 526 -22.27 9.29 -10.14
C SER A 526 -21.16 9.02 -9.13
N GLN A 527 -20.16 8.21 -9.49
CA GLN A 527 -18.98 7.97 -8.63
C GLN A 527 -18.24 9.25 -8.20
N ALA A 528 -18.50 10.38 -8.89
CA ALA A 528 -17.92 11.68 -8.58
C ALA A 528 -18.62 12.43 -7.44
N GLU A 529 -19.82 11.98 -7.03
CA GLU A 529 -20.60 12.57 -5.92
C GLU A 529 -20.02 12.18 -4.57
N PHE A 530 -19.48 10.96 -4.46
CA PHE A 530 -18.88 10.50 -3.23
C PHE A 530 -17.49 11.12 -2.99
N PRO A 531 -17.17 11.51 -1.74
CA PRO A 531 -15.83 11.96 -1.39
C PRO A 531 -14.79 10.88 -1.62
N ALA A 532 -13.63 11.25 -2.19
CA ALA A 532 -12.52 10.32 -2.37
C ALA A 532 -11.91 9.97 -1.01
N ASN A 533 -11.70 8.68 -0.76
CA ASN A 533 -10.88 8.23 0.35
C ASN A 533 -9.39 8.46 0.00
N THR A 534 -8.72 9.31 0.79
CA THR A 534 -7.30 9.63 0.58
C THR A 534 -6.35 8.84 1.47
N ASN A 535 -6.88 7.96 2.35
CA ASN A 535 -6.11 7.22 3.35
C ASN A 535 -5.30 8.11 4.29
N ILE A 536 -5.83 9.31 4.59
CA ILE A 536 -5.41 10.18 5.68
C ILE A 536 -6.50 10.14 6.74
N LEU A 537 -6.18 9.57 7.89
CA LEU A 537 -7.13 9.31 8.95
C LEU A 537 -6.72 10.00 10.25
N TYR A 538 -7.70 10.35 11.08
CA TYR A 538 -7.54 10.49 12.51
C TYR A 538 -8.15 9.28 13.18
N ILE A 539 -7.53 8.76 14.23
CA ILE A 539 -8.04 7.63 15.01
C ILE A 539 -7.89 7.90 16.51
N ASP A 540 -8.93 7.60 17.28
CA ASP A 540 -8.84 7.47 18.73
C ASP A 540 -8.15 6.16 19.10
N LEU A 541 -7.08 6.22 19.90
CA LEU A 541 -6.23 5.06 20.17
C LEU A 541 -6.95 4.00 21.01
N ALA A 542 -7.78 4.41 21.96
CA ALA A 542 -8.54 3.48 22.80
C ALA A 542 -9.62 2.74 22.00
N ALA A 543 -10.33 3.46 21.11
CA ALA A 543 -11.28 2.87 20.19
C ALA A 543 -10.61 1.88 19.23
N ALA A 544 -9.45 2.23 18.68
CA ALA A 544 -8.70 1.35 17.79
C ALA A 544 -8.16 0.11 18.50
N GLU A 545 -7.63 0.25 19.71
CA GLU A 545 -7.15 -0.88 20.51
C GLU A 545 -8.28 -1.85 20.83
N LYS A 546 -9.47 -1.35 21.19
CA LYS A 546 -10.63 -2.21 21.45
C LYS A 546 -10.97 -3.10 20.25
N ILE A 547 -10.81 -2.59 19.03
CA ILE A 547 -11.00 -3.38 17.81
C ILE A 547 -9.80 -4.28 17.55
N GLY A 548 -8.57 -3.79 17.69
CA GLY A 548 -7.35 -4.59 17.51
C GLY A 548 -7.23 -5.77 18.48
N ALA A 549 -7.81 -5.65 19.67
CA ALA A 549 -7.84 -6.67 20.71
C ALA A 549 -8.98 -7.70 20.54
N SER A 550 -9.83 -7.57 19.52
CA SER A 550 -10.94 -8.50 19.33
C SER A 550 -10.44 -9.87 18.88
N ASP A 551 -11.13 -10.91 19.35
CA ASP A 551 -10.86 -12.32 19.08
C ASP A 551 -11.55 -12.85 17.81
N ASN A 552 -12.02 -11.93 16.96
CA ASN A 552 -12.80 -12.24 15.76
C ASN A 552 -12.34 -11.38 14.57
N ALA A 553 -12.96 -11.58 13.40
CA ALA A 553 -12.57 -10.91 12.16
C ALA A 553 -12.64 -9.37 12.20
N SER A 554 -13.29 -8.74 13.18
CA SER A 554 -13.35 -7.28 13.29
C SER A 554 -11.98 -6.60 13.43
N CYS A 555 -10.98 -7.29 14.03
CA CYS A 555 -9.61 -6.80 14.14
C CYS A 555 -8.83 -6.83 12.80
N LEU A 556 -9.39 -7.46 11.77
CA LEU A 556 -8.90 -7.55 10.40
C LEU A 556 -9.88 -6.83 9.44
N PRO A 557 -10.00 -5.50 9.49
CA PRO A 557 -11.02 -4.79 8.74
C PRO A 557 -10.84 -4.86 7.22
N GLY A 558 -11.94 -4.98 6.49
CA GLY A 558 -11.95 -4.94 5.02
C GLY A 558 -11.18 -6.10 4.38
N LEU A 559 -11.36 -7.32 4.88
CA LEU A 559 -10.77 -8.53 4.28
C LEU A 559 -11.25 -8.71 2.83
N VAL A 560 -10.29 -8.80 1.91
CA VAL A 560 -10.52 -8.93 0.47
C VAL A 560 -9.47 -9.83 -0.17
N LEU A 561 -9.82 -10.40 -1.33
CA LEU A 561 -8.91 -11.17 -2.18
C LEU A 561 -8.90 -10.54 -3.57
N ASN A 562 -7.82 -9.82 -3.92
CA ASN A 562 -7.74 -9.14 -5.20
C ASN A 562 -7.19 -10.06 -6.30
N LEU A 563 -8.09 -10.59 -7.13
CA LEU A 563 -7.77 -11.50 -8.24
C LEU A 563 -7.52 -10.79 -9.57
N LYS A 564 -7.69 -9.45 -9.64
CA LYS A 564 -7.56 -8.68 -10.89
C LYS A 564 -6.10 -8.57 -11.38
N LYS A 565 -5.11 -8.99 -10.59
CA LYS A 565 -3.69 -8.91 -10.92
C LYS A 565 -3.05 -10.29 -10.83
N SER A 566 -2.23 -10.64 -11.81
CA SER A 566 -1.46 -11.87 -11.73
C SER A 566 -0.36 -11.80 -10.66
N ILE A 567 -0.04 -12.96 -10.10
CA ILE A 567 1.08 -13.17 -9.20
C ILE A 567 2.27 -13.66 -10.01
N THR A 568 3.32 -12.84 -10.07
CA THR A 568 4.60 -13.22 -10.69
C THR A 568 5.56 -13.79 -9.65
N TYR A 569 6.19 -14.92 -9.95
CA TYR A 569 7.25 -15.53 -9.14
C TYR A 569 8.20 -16.36 -10.02
N VAL A 570 9.35 -16.75 -9.47
CA VAL A 570 10.32 -17.62 -10.14
C VAL A 570 10.35 -18.95 -9.40
N ASP A 571 10.28 -20.06 -10.13
CA ASP A 571 10.33 -21.40 -9.55
C ASP A 571 11.78 -21.89 -9.32
N HIS A 572 11.92 -23.11 -8.79
CA HIS A 572 13.20 -23.78 -8.57
C HIS A 572 14.01 -24.03 -9.84
N LEU A 573 13.39 -24.03 -11.02
CA LEU A 573 14.03 -24.18 -12.32
C LEU A 573 14.49 -22.83 -12.91
N GLY A 574 14.23 -21.72 -12.22
CA GLY A 574 14.52 -20.38 -12.71
C GLY A 574 13.48 -19.87 -13.72
N ILE A 575 12.35 -20.57 -13.88
CA ILE A 575 11.28 -20.19 -14.81
C ILE A 575 10.39 -19.15 -14.13
N GLN A 576 10.15 -18.04 -14.83
CA GLN A 576 9.23 -17.01 -14.38
C GLN A 576 7.80 -17.40 -14.70
N HIS A 577 6.98 -17.51 -13.66
CA HIS A 577 5.54 -17.77 -13.73
C HIS A 577 4.75 -16.47 -13.55
N SER A 578 3.57 -16.41 -14.18
CA SER A 578 2.59 -15.35 -13.96
C SER A 578 1.19 -15.98 -13.91
N VAL A 579 0.71 -16.25 -12.70
CA VAL A 579 -0.52 -17.01 -12.45
C VAL A 579 -1.65 -16.08 -12.02
N SER A 580 -2.89 -16.37 -12.43
CA SER A 580 -4.07 -15.70 -11.87
C SER A 580 -4.22 -16.08 -10.40
N GLY A 581 -4.20 -15.10 -9.50
CA GLY A 581 -4.18 -15.40 -8.08
C GLY A 581 -4.11 -14.14 -7.23
N GLY A 582 -4.21 -14.34 -5.93
CA GLY A 582 -4.28 -13.25 -4.97
C GLY A 582 -3.58 -13.60 -3.66
N ARG A 583 -3.87 -12.82 -2.64
CA ARG A 583 -3.60 -13.14 -1.24
C ARG A 583 -4.65 -12.47 -0.38
N LEU A 584 -4.87 -12.98 0.82
CA LEU A 584 -5.74 -12.32 1.77
C LEU A 584 -5.15 -10.95 2.11
N GLU A 585 -5.89 -9.89 1.81
CA GLU A 585 -5.54 -8.50 2.11
C GLU A 585 -6.60 -7.91 3.03
N CYS A 586 -6.22 -6.95 3.86
CA CYS A 586 -7.14 -6.14 4.64
C CYS A 586 -6.76 -4.66 4.52
N THR A 587 -7.73 -3.77 4.79
CA THR A 587 -7.61 -2.33 4.57
C THR A 587 -7.79 -1.55 5.88
N MET A 588 -6.91 -0.59 6.13
CA MET A 588 -6.83 0.08 7.44
C MET A 588 -8.03 0.98 7.69
N GLN A 589 -8.57 1.60 6.64
CA GLN A 589 -9.67 2.53 6.73
C GLN A 589 -11.01 1.85 7.04
N ASN A 590 -11.14 0.55 6.75
CA ASN A 590 -12.35 -0.21 7.01
C ASN A 590 -12.53 -0.54 8.51
N ILE A 591 -11.60 -0.12 9.38
CA ILE A 591 -11.86 -0.11 10.82
C ILE A 591 -13.13 0.70 11.15
N ALA A 592 -13.48 1.65 10.29
CA ALA A 592 -14.72 2.43 10.32
C ALA A 592 -15.99 1.57 10.42
N ASP A 593 -15.99 0.37 9.84
CA ASP A 593 -17.13 -0.56 9.87
C ASP A 593 -17.50 -1.01 11.29
N ASN A 594 -16.61 -0.79 12.27
CA ASN A 594 -16.79 -1.09 13.69
C ASN A 594 -17.25 0.12 14.52
N PHE A 595 -17.40 1.30 13.91
CA PHE A 595 -17.76 2.55 14.58
C PHE A 595 -19.14 3.04 14.14
N LEU A 596 -20.16 2.21 14.39
CA LEU A 596 -21.55 2.54 14.10
C LEU A 596 -22.25 3.06 15.36
N ASN A 597 -23.17 4.00 15.16
CA ASN A 597 -24.04 4.55 16.19
C ASN A 597 -25.47 4.03 15.96
N THR A 598 -26.06 3.48 17.03
CA THR A 598 -27.39 2.85 17.01
C THR A 598 -28.49 3.83 17.41
N TYR A 599 -29.63 3.78 16.70
CA TYR A 599 -30.80 4.62 16.92
C TYR A 599 -32.09 3.79 16.86
N SER A 600 -33.12 4.21 17.60
CA SER A 600 -34.42 3.52 17.65
C SER A 600 -35.28 3.71 16.40
N SER A 601 -34.95 4.68 15.55
CA SER A 601 -35.70 5.02 14.34
C SER A 601 -34.74 5.38 13.19
N ARG A 602 -35.24 5.28 11.96
CA ARG A 602 -34.51 5.63 10.75
C ARG A 602 -34.38 7.15 10.62
N GLN A 603 -33.17 7.71 10.52
CA GLN A 603 -32.96 9.17 10.54
C GLN A 603 -31.63 9.66 9.91
N TYR A 604 -31.24 9.12 8.75
CA TYR A 604 -29.91 9.37 8.15
C TYR A 604 -29.53 10.86 7.97
N ASN A 605 -30.47 11.77 7.63
CA ASN A 605 -30.17 13.18 7.39
C ASN A 605 -29.85 14.02 8.64
N VAL A 606 -30.15 13.53 9.85
CA VAL A 606 -30.09 14.34 11.09
C VAL A 606 -28.91 13.93 11.98
N VAL A 607 -28.41 12.71 11.84
CA VAL A 607 -27.48 12.10 12.80
C VAL A 607 -26.00 12.29 12.48
N GLU A 608 -25.64 12.77 11.28
CA GLU A 608 -24.25 12.81 10.83
C GLU A 608 -23.33 13.62 11.74
N ASP A 609 -23.80 14.75 12.27
CA ASP A 609 -23.02 15.58 13.20
C ASP A 609 -22.76 14.89 14.55
N THR A 610 -23.62 13.94 14.94
CA THR A 610 -23.52 13.19 16.20
C THR A 610 -22.75 11.87 16.07
N LEU A 611 -22.43 11.42 14.85
CA LEU A 611 -21.71 10.16 14.63
C LEU A 611 -20.31 10.18 15.23
N ASP A 612 -19.81 9.02 15.65
CA ASP A 612 -18.43 8.84 16.10
C ASP A 612 -17.41 9.00 14.96
N THR A 613 -17.88 8.85 13.72
CA THR A 613 -17.09 8.98 12.49
C THR A 613 -17.40 10.29 11.76
N TYR A 614 -16.40 10.95 11.17
CA TYR A 614 -16.59 12.23 10.45
C TYR A 614 -15.67 12.37 9.22
N ILE A 615 -16.01 13.31 8.33
CA ILE A 615 -15.18 13.68 7.17
C ILE A 615 -14.82 15.16 7.24
N VAL A 616 -13.54 15.48 7.02
CA VAL A 616 -13.11 16.82 6.59
C VAL A 616 -12.87 16.81 5.09
N TYR A 617 -13.32 17.85 4.41
CA TYR A 617 -13.23 17.95 2.95
C TYR A 617 -12.51 19.22 2.54
N ASN A 618 -11.64 19.12 1.54
CA ASN A 618 -10.92 20.27 1.00
C ASN A 618 -10.57 20.07 -0.48
N LYS A 619 -9.96 21.09 -1.10
CA LYS A 619 -9.45 21.05 -2.47
C LYS A 619 -8.45 19.93 -2.63
N ARG A 620 -8.58 19.17 -3.72
CA ARG A 620 -7.81 17.94 -3.94
C ARG A 620 -6.30 18.16 -3.91
N GLU A 621 -5.83 19.23 -4.53
CA GLU A 621 -4.43 19.64 -4.57
C GLU A 621 -3.82 19.92 -3.19
N ARG A 622 -4.66 20.14 -2.16
CA ARG A 622 -4.24 20.31 -0.77
C ARG A 622 -4.29 19.00 0.04
N VAL A 623 -5.15 18.06 -0.36
CA VAL A 623 -5.35 16.79 0.37
C VAL A 623 -4.49 15.66 -0.18
N THR A 624 -4.43 15.50 -1.51
CA THR A 624 -3.78 14.33 -2.12
C THR A 624 -3.04 14.65 -3.42
N SER A 625 -1.74 14.36 -3.40
CA SER A 625 -0.90 14.20 -4.58
C SER A 625 0.19 13.18 -4.25
N SER A 626 0.10 12.01 -4.89
CA SER A 626 0.95 10.87 -4.51
C SER A 626 2.06 10.57 -5.51
N ALA A 627 3.25 10.20 -5.04
CA ALA A 627 4.32 9.60 -5.83
C ALA A 627 4.26 8.06 -5.69
N LYS A 628 3.44 7.39 -6.50
CA LYS A 628 3.13 5.94 -6.36
C LYS A 628 3.56 5.09 -7.55
N ARG A 629 3.75 5.67 -8.73
CA ARG A 629 4.08 4.92 -9.96
C ARG A 629 5.14 5.61 -10.79
N LYS A 630 5.95 4.79 -11.47
CA LYS A 630 6.92 5.23 -12.46
C LYS A 630 6.18 5.89 -13.61
N ARG A 631 6.78 6.96 -14.13
CA ARG A 631 6.31 7.58 -15.37
C ARG A 631 6.54 6.63 -16.55
N ILE A 632 5.50 6.43 -17.35
CA ILE A 632 5.56 5.67 -18.61
C ILE A 632 5.59 6.68 -19.74
N LEU A 633 6.68 6.77 -20.50
CA LEU A 633 6.87 7.81 -21.53
C LEU A 633 5.82 7.78 -22.64
N ALA A 634 5.32 6.58 -22.99
CA ALA A 634 4.25 6.42 -23.97
C ALA A 634 2.89 6.94 -23.48
N ASN A 635 2.69 7.06 -22.15
CA ASN A 635 1.46 7.54 -21.56
C ASN A 635 1.56 9.04 -21.25
N LYS A 636 0.66 9.84 -21.82
CA LYS A 636 0.50 11.26 -21.53
C LYS A 636 -0.21 11.49 -20.18
N SER A 637 0.19 10.80 -19.12
CA SER A 637 -0.41 10.96 -17.79
C SER A 637 0.66 11.07 -16.70
N LEU A 638 0.74 12.24 -16.06
CA LEU A 638 1.59 12.45 -14.88
C LEU A 638 0.88 12.08 -13.57
N ARG A 639 -0.36 11.59 -13.62
CA ARG A 639 -1.14 11.26 -12.42
C ARG A 639 -0.37 10.26 -11.56
N GLN A 640 -0.26 10.52 -10.26
CA GLN A 640 0.41 9.68 -9.28
C GLN A 640 1.91 9.37 -9.54
N THR A 641 2.58 10.16 -10.39
CA THR A 641 4.02 10.05 -10.66
C THR A 641 4.81 11.03 -9.80
N PRO A 642 6.11 10.79 -9.52
CA PRO A 642 6.96 11.78 -8.85
C PRO A 642 6.92 13.14 -9.53
N GLU A 643 7.01 13.20 -10.86
CA GLU A 643 6.98 14.44 -11.63
C GLU A 643 5.62 15.15 -11.54
N GLY A 644 4.52 14.40 -11.62
CA GLY A 644 3.19 14.97 -11.46
C GLY A 644 2.97 15.56 -10.06
N SER A 645 3.43 14.85 -9.03
CA SER A 645 3.34 15.35 -7.66
C SER A 645 4.21 16.58 -7.42
N LEU A 646 5.38 16.67 -8.07
CA LEU A 646 6.22 17.86 -8.00
C LEU A 646 5.53 19.08 -8.64
N LEU A 647 4.86 18.90 -9.78
CA LEU A 647 4.07 19.97 -10.39
C LEU A 647 2.96 20.46 -9.46
N ASP A 648 2.30 19.55 -8.73
CA ASP A 648 1.26 19.92 -7.76
C ASP A 648 1.84 20.71 -6.57
N ILE A 649 3.02 20.33 -6.05
CA ILE A 649 3.74 21.12 -5.02
C ILE A 649 4.05 22.53 -5.54
N ILE A 650 4.54 22.66 -6.77
CA ILE A 650 4.91 23.95 -7.35
C ILE A 650 3.67 24.81 -7.60
N ARG A 651 2.53 24.21 -7.99
CA ARG A 651 1.24 24.90 -8.09
C ARG A 651 0.77 25.42 -6.73
N ASN A 652 0.86 24.60 -5.69
CA ASN A 652 0.53 25.00 -4.34
C ASN A 652 1.41 26.15 -3.85
N ALA A 653 2.72 26.11 -4.10
CA ALA A 653 3.63 27.19 -3.77
C ALA A 653 3.30 28.47 -4.58
N SER A 654 2.96 28.34 -5.86
CA SER A 654 2.54 29.46 -6.69
C SER A 654 1.23 30.09 -6.21
N ASP A 655 0.26 29.28 -5.79
CA ASP A 655 -1.01 29.75 -5.23
C ASP A 655 -0.79 30.44 -3.88
N LEU A 656 0.05 29.87 -3.02
CA LEU A 656 0.45 30.48 -1.76
C LEU A 656 1.06 31.89 -1.94
N LEU A 657 2.03 32.01 -2.84
CA LEU A 657 2.79 33.26 -3.03
C LEU A 657 2.04 34.30 -3.87
N SER A 658 1.13 33.90 -4.76
CA SER A 658 0.30 34.85 -5.52
C SER A 658 -0.58 35.70 -4.59
N HIS A 659 -1.02 35.13 -3.47
CA HIS A 659 -1.75 35.83 -2.41
C HIS A 659 -0.86 36.75 -1.56
N CYS A 660 0.45 36.82 -1.83
CA CYS A 660 1.42 37.68 -1.14
C CYS A 660 1.92 38.82 -2.04
N ASP A 661 1.17 39.17 -3.10
CA ASP A 661 1.53 40.17 -4.13
C ASP A 661 2.84 39.85 -4.89
N ILE A 662 3.25 38.58 -4.96
CA ILE A 662 4.41 38.14 -5.74
C ILE A 662 3.97 37.76 -7.16
N LYS A 663 4.53 38.43 -8.15
CA LYS A 663 4.26 38.13 -9.57
C LYS A 663 4.98 36.85 -10.00
N LEU A 664 4.22 35.87 -10.49
CA LEU A 664 4.69 34.56 -10.93
C LEU A 664 4.17 34.22 -12.33
N PRO A 665 4.95 33.51 -13.18
CA PRO A 665 4.46 32.94 -14.42
C PRO A 665 3.30 31.97 -14.16
N LYS A 666 2.31 31.97 -15.05
CA LYS A 666 1.22 30.99 -14.96
C LYS A 666 1.75 29.57 -15.22
N ILE A 667 1.43 28.64 -14.33
CA ILE A 667 1.66 27.22 -14.55
C ILE A 667 0.50 26.67 -15.39
N GLU A 668 0.82 26.04 -16.51
CA GLU A 668 -0.16 25.50 -17.44
C GLU A 668 -0.51 24.03 -17.13
N ASP A 669 -1.27 23.41 -18.02
CA ASP A 669 -1.66 22.01 -17.89
C ASP A 669 -0.47 21.07 -17.97
N ASN A 670 -0.65 19.87 -17.41
CA ASN A 670 0.40 18.86 -17.32
C ASN A 670 0.99 18.50 -18.69
N GLU A 671 0.22 18.62 -19.78
CA GLU A 671 0.70 18.29 -21.12
C GLU A 671 1.91 19.11 -21.56
N LYS A 672 2.01 20.36 -21.10
CA LYS A 672 3.12 21.25 -21.45
C LYS A 672 4.45 20.80 -20.86
N TYR A 673 4.39 20.11 -19.73
CA TYR A 673 5.55 19.74 -18.92
C TYR A 673 5.90 18.25 -19.04
N PHE A 674 5.40 17.56 -20.07
CA PHE A 674 5.86 16.19 -20.34
C PHE A 674 7.35 16.17 -20.70
N HIS A 675 7.77 17.04 -21.62
CA HIS A 675 9.15 17.04 -22.14
C HIS A 675 9.96 18.25 -21.66
N SER A 676 9.41 19.02 -20.72
CA SER A 676 10.06 20.19 -20.12
C SER A 676 9.81 20.21 -18.61
N GLY A 677 10.71 20.84 -17.86
CA GLY A 677 10.50 21.08 -16.44
C GLY A 677 9.45 22.16 -16.17
N PRO A 678 9.04 22.34 -14.91
CA PRO A 678 8.16 23.44 -14.51
C PRO A 678 8.77 24.80 -14.89
N PRO A 679 7.94 25.86 -15.02
CA PRO A 679 8.43 27.18 -15.44
C PRO A 679 9.34 27.84 -14.41
N PHE A 680 9.36 27.34 -13.17
CA PHE A 680 10.23 27.72 -12.06
C PHE A 680 10.20 26.60 -11.02
N ILE A 681 11.11 26.64 -10.05
CA ILE A 681 11.14 25.72 -8.90
C ILE A 681 10.98 26.56 -7.63
N ILE A 682 10.04 26.17 -6.76
CA ILE A 682 9.86 26.81 -5.45
C ILE A 682 9.76 25.70 -4.40
N LEU A 683 10.76 25.62 -3.53
CA LEU A 683 10.85 24.65 -2.44
C LEU A 683 10.96 25.41 -1.12
N LEU A 684 9.92 25.30 -0.30
CA LEU A 684 9.81 25.97 0.98
C LEU A 684 9.96 24.93 2.10
N HIS A 685 10.82 25.19 3.07
CA HIS A 685 10.90 24.35 4.26
C HIS A 685 9.56 24.37 5.01
N PRO A 686 8.97 23.22 5.41
CA PRO A 686 7.67 23.19 6.09
C PRO A 686 7.59 24.06 7.35
N ALA A 687 8.68 24.17 8.11
CA ALA A 687 8.79 25.05 9.28
C ALA A 687 8.78 26.56 8.99
N LEU A 688 8.81 27.01 7.72
CA LEU A 688 8.42 28.40 7.38
C LEU A 688 6.99 28.68 7.84
N GLY A 689 6.13 27.67 7.79
CA GLY A 689 4.77 27.70 8.26
C GLY A 689 4.06 26.46 7.75
N PRO A 690 3.76 25.46 8.61
CA PRO A 690 3.02 24.28 8.19
C PRO A 690 1.58 24.61 7.79
N LEU A 691 1.14 25.85 8.06
CA LEU A 691 -0.10 26.46 7.60
C LEU A 691 0.23 27.57 6.59
N TRP A 692 -0.58 27.70 5.55
CA TRP A 692 -0.42 28.76 4.54
C TRP A 692 -0.55 30.14 5.17
N GLU A 693 -1.47 30.30 6.11
CA GLU A 693 -1.73 31.52 6.87
C GLU A 693 -0.49 32.00 7.63
N VAL A 694 0.34 31.07 8.10
CA VAL A 694 1.61 31.39 8.77
C VAL A 694 2.69 31.75 7.74
N THR A 695 2.78 31.00 6.65
CA THR A 695 3.80 31.27 5.62
C THR A 695 3.57 32.61 4.93
N ARG A 696 2.31 32.97 4.62
CA ARG A 696 1.97 34.24 3.94
C ARG A 696 2.45 35.48 4.71
N GLN A 697 2.52 35.43 6.03
CA GLN A 697 3.01 36.54 6.87
C GLN A 697 4.47 36.90 6.59
N LYS A 698 5.23 36.01 5.94
CA LYS A 698 6.67 36.15 5.69
C LYS A 698 6.99 36.72 4.32
N PHE A 699 5.99 36.91 3.45
CA PHE A 699 6.15 37.34 2.06
C PHE A 699 5.31 38.57 1.76
N TYR A 700 5.92 39.58 1.14
CA TYR A 700 5.25 40.79 0.71
C TYR A 700 5.85 41.37 -0.58
N GLY A 701 5.14 41.25 -1.69
CA GLY A 701 5.49 41.86 -2.97
C GLY A 701 6.71 41.27 -3.67
N GLY A 702 6.91 41.68 -4.93
CA GLY A 702 8.06 41.30 -5.76
C GLY A 702 7.69 40.46 -6.97
N SER A 703 8.67 39.74 -7.53
CA SER A 703 8.45 38.84 -8.68
C SER A 703 9.44 37.68 -8.72
N ILE A 704 9.01 36.56 -9.30
CA ILE A 704 9.87 35.41 -9.59
C ILE A 704 9.73 35.12 -11.09
N SER A 705 10.82 35.26 -11.84
CA SER A 705 10.81 35.14 -13.31
C SER A 705 10.77 33.67 -13.78
N LYS A 706 10.31 33.44 -15.01
CA LYS A 706 10.43 32.13 -15.67
C LYS A 706 11.89 31.68 -15.72
N GLY A 707 12.13 30.40 -15.44
CA GLY A 707 13.46 29.78 -15.35
C GLY A 707 14.14 29.99 -13.99
N SER A 708 13.47 30.61 -13.02
CA SER A 708 14.04 30.85 -11.70
C SER A 708 13.85 29.67 -10.74
N GLU A 709 14.68 29.64 -9.71
CA GLU A 709 14.63 28.67 -8.62
C GLU A 709 14.70 29.41 -7.29
N LEU A 710 13.77 29.09 -6.41
CA LEU A 710 13.75 29.54 -5.03
C LEU A 710 13.74 28.33 -4.10
N GLN A 711 14.82 28.16 -3.33
CA GLN A 711 14.86 27.17 -2.27
C GLN A 711 15.15 27.85 -0.93
N LEU A 712 14.24 27.65 0.03
CA LEU A 712 14.31 28.27 1.35
C LEU A 712 14.34 27.19 2.43
N GLU A 713 15.54 26.89 2.92
CA GLU A 713 15.81 25.97 4.03
C GLU A 713 16.02 26.76 5.33
N VAL A 714 15.00 27.53 5.71
CA VAL A 714 14.96 28.39 6.90
C VAL A 714 13.58 28.26 7.57
N ALA A 715 13.49 28.46 8.89
CA ALA A 715 12.19 28.50 9.58
C ALA A 715 11.65 29.93 9.71
N GLU A 716 12.50 30.95 9.57
CA GLU A 716 12.15 32.36 9.72
C GLU A 716 12.65 33.15 8.51
N LEU A 717 11.81 34.04 7.99
CA LEU A 717 12.09 34.82 6.79
C LEU A 717 11.30 36.13 6.84
N PHE A 718 11.88 37.18 6.28
CA PHE A 718 11.14 38.38 5.89
C PHE A 718 11.49 38.71 4.44
N TRP A 719 10.53 38.49 3.54
CA TRP A 719 10.64 38.78 2.12
C TRP A 719 9.86 40.04 1.79
N ARG A 720 10.52 41.05 1.22
CA ARG A 720 9.88 42.30 0.84
C ARG A 720 10.37 42.80 -0.53
N ASN A 721 9.46 42.86 -1.50
CA ASN A 721 9.70 43.43 -2.84
C ASN A 721 10.96 42.87 -3.53
N VAL A 722 11.22 41.57 -3.41
CA VAL A 722 12.38 40.93 -4.05
C VAL A 722 12.03 40.53 -5.48
N GLU A 723 12.92 40.84 -6.42
CA GLU A 723 12.86 40.39 -7.80
C GLU A 723 13.87 39.27 -8.02
N LEU A 724 13.37 38.07 -8.28
CA LEU A 724 14.20 36.89 -8.52
C LEU A 724 14.22 36.58 -10.02
N LYS A 725 15.43 36.66 -10.59
CA LYS A 725 15.75 36.20 -11.95
C LYS A 725 17.00 35.31 -11.89
N GLY A 726 16.79 34.00 -11.89
CA GLY A 726 17.85 33.00 -11.68
C GLY A 726 17.59 32.15 -10.44
N SER A 727 18.64 31.53 -9.89
CA SER A 727 18.53 30.66 -8.71
C SER A 727 18.91 31.41 -7.42
N MET A 728 18.07 31.29 -6.39
CA MET A 728 18.36 31.72 -5.03
C MET A 728 18.10 30.56 -4.06
N ILE A 729 19.15 30.15 -3.36
CA ILE A 729 19.12 29.08 -2.37
C ILE A 729 19.57 29.66 -1.04
N VAL A 730 18.71 29.64 -0.03
CA VAL A 730 19.01 30.12 1.32
C VAL A 730 19.01 28.93 2.27
N LEU A 731 20.17 28.67 2.89
CA LEU A 731 20.40 27.51 3.76
C LEU A 731 20.75 27.96 5.18
N ALA A 732 19.93 27.58 6.16
CA ALA A 732 20.33 27.65 7.56
C ALA A 732 21.03 26.36 7.99
N LYS A 733 22.13 26.49 8.75
CA LYS A 733 22.82 25.34 9.37
C LYS A 733 21.91 24.60 10.37
N ASN A 734 21.06 25.35 11.06
CA ASN A 734 20.18 24.91 12.14
C ASN A 734 18.80 25.54 11.92
N ILE A 735 17.94 24.88 11.16
CA ILE A 735 16.72 25.49 10.63
C ILE A 735 15.73 25.87 11.74
N MET A 736 15.46 24.94 12.65
CA MET A 736 14.52 25.12 13.77
C MET A 736 15.24 25.22 15.12
N GLY A 737 16.54 24.94 15.17
CA GLY A 737 17.32 24.85 16.40
C GLY A 737 18.50 23.88 16.29
N SER A 738 19.06 23.48 17.44
CA SER A 738 20.28 22.67 17.50
C SER A 738 20.04 21.30 18.12
N THR A 739 20.66 20.26 17.57
CA THR A 739 20.61 18.91 18.15
C THR A 739 21.52 18.80 19.38
N ARG A 740 21.00 18.21 20.47
CA ARG A 740 21.74 17.85 21.69
C ARG A 740 21.39 16.41 22.07
N LEU A 741 22.21 15.81 22.93
CA LEU A 741 21.89 14.50 23.49
C LEU A 741 20.90 14.66 24.66
N ASN A 742 19.90 13.79 24.72
CA ASN A 742 19.02 13.68 25.89
C ASN A 742 19.65 12.79 26.97
N GLU A 743 18.89 12.52 28.04
CA GLU A 743 19.32 11.67 29.17
C GLU A 743 19.64 10.22 28.75
N ASN A 744 19.14 9.76 27.59
CA ASN A 744 19.39 8.44 27.03
C ASN A 744 20.51 8.45 25.97
N ASP A 745 21.32 9.51 25.90
CA ASP A 745 22.33 9.74 24.86
C ASP A 745 21.78 9.72 23.42
N GLU A 746 20.50 10.04 23.25
CA GLU A 746 19.86 10.11 21.95
C GLU A 746 19.87 11.54 21.39
N PRO A 747 20.12 11.74 20.08
CA PRO A 747 20.10 13.05 19.45
C PRO A 747 18.67 13.61 19.35
N ILE A 748 18.40 14.69 20.07
CA ILE A 748 17.15 15.44 20.06
C ILE A 748 17.39 16.87 19.55
N LEU A 749 16.57 17.32 18.61
CA LEU A 749 16.51 18.69 18.14
C LEU A 749 15.88 19.56 19.22
N HIS A 750 16.62 20.52 19.76
CA HIS A 750 16.07 21.54 20.65
C HIS A 750 15.76 22.80 19.87
N TYR A 751 14.51 23.25 19.92
CA TYR A 751 14.09 24.43 19.19
C TYR A 751 14.73 25.71 19.75
N GLY A 752 15.18 26.57 18.84
CA GLY A 752 15.78 27.86 19.21
C GLY A 752 14.72 28.87 19.62
N HIS A 753 14.93 29.54 20.75
CA HIS A 753 14.23 30.78 21.05
C HIS A 753 14.76 31.91 20.14
N ARG A 754 13.88 32.85 19.76
CA ARG A 754 14.30 34.06 19.04
C ARG A 754 15.09 34.99 19.95
#